data_AF-A0A954GZC9-F1
#
_entry.id   AF-A0A954GZC9-F1
#
_cell.length_a   1.000
_cell.length_b   1.000
_cell.length_c   1.000
_cell.angle_alpha   90.00
_cell.angle_beta   90.00
_cell.angle_gamma   90.00
#
_symmetry.space_group_name_H-M   'P 1'
#
loop_
_entity.id
_entity.type
_entity.pdbx_description
1 polymer ?
#
loop_
_entity_poly.entity_id
_entity_poly.type
_entity_poly.pdbx_seq_one_letter_code
_entity_poly.pdbx_strand_id
1 'polypeptide(L)'
;MAKKKSAAKSSAKKSAGAKKSTPAKRKTTHRTRKPTVDSLVRALVSNPNREASVLSLLDSIEKHPELIEAAVIVAGEAPLSVAIGILQEVLVRTEPYYSKFVTPAADTVWSNEVLQPWLLAQYRLASAYDEAGQSTEAIGQLERLLQHDPADEMEIRYQLLSVLLRVGNVDGAAELTATYDDDLDIIIVMTDILIRYIQSGASEQLKDKLVAAIELNPYVVPRLMHATGSLLDDDWSSDPGSPEEAEFYARMFMSVWRSTPGAITWLKRVTYGMDLPDYPSDFGSLFDDDDDPLGRDKLVKRALKLDQSDEFWLILIEFSDDHTAVTILDEESERPVCLVIDDTDTDVYATILDAMSSPETGEPCRPSTFVVFDEEAKNLVSPIAERLNIAVEQRTNVPQILAMMKQSTAAISGDLLLSIDDLESIPIDADAIWVMDWRHLSLWIPDEETGEPTQPWMCLVLNAADGTILGQQLTMTQPDEDSLGATLAIASNSPSLETPTLPGGILVASADHRLSLKPLTDRLRIGCVDSNDTAEKLDLVFEDLTQFMAPGNRSMPSVTGIEGASMNLVEQFFEAAADFYRSRIWLSLRTDAVTEVRCPEILHGRWYAVVMGQMGQEIGMMLFDDPDVVHALMMVEDDDDARAGTVRQMHGIGFSLQEQNFCSPADVAACEQFGWPVAAPEAWPNTMFVSNQEFRSLELREFEFVIASVRAVQAHIQSGQIDHSTSVQVGHRTVQVETRSALA
;
A
#
# COMPACT_ATOMS: atom_id res chain seq x y z
N MET A 1 40.86 -2.03 -61.74
CA MET A 1 41.88 -1.36 -62.58
C MET A 1 42.15 0.04 -62.04
N ALA A 2 43.43 0.42 -62.08
CA ALA A 2 44.10 1.65 -61.62
C ALA A 2 43.28 2.96 -61.68
N LYS A 3 43.20 3.73 -60.58
CA LYS A 3 44.15 4.78 -60.09
C LYS A 3 44.09 6.13 -60.86
N LYS A 4 43.67 7.14 -60.09
CA LYS A 4 44.35 8.43 -59.80
C LYS A 4 44.42 9.56 -60.85
N LYS A 5 44.17 10.76 -60.28
CA LYS A 5 44.75 12.11 -60.54
C LYS A 5 44.21 12.85 -61.76
N SER A 6 44.17 14.18 -61.83
CA SER A 6 44.24 15.31 -60.89
C SER A 6 44.27 16.58 -61.77
N ALA A 7 43.90 17.73 -61.19
CA ALA A 7 44.36 19.08 -61.52
C ALA A 7 43.66 19.87 -62.66
N ALA A 8 42.77 20.77 -62.23
CA ALA A 8 42.98 22.23 -62.10
C ALA A 8 43.30 23.14 -63.32
N LYS A 9 42.71 24.34 -63.20
CA LYS A 9 42.97 25.66 -63.84
C LYS A 9 42.40 25.85 -65.25
N SER A 10 42.03 27.04 -65.71
CA SER A 10 41.63 28.36 -65.17
C SER A 10 41.48 29.26 -66.43
N SER A 11 40.83 30.42 -66.27
CA SER A 11 40.89 31.60 -67.17
C SER A 11 40.04 31.52 -68.46
N ALA A 12 39.46 32.58 -69.00
CA ALA A 12 39.13 33.93 -68.54
C ALA A 12 38.24 34.57 -69.63
N LYS A 13 37.35 35.46 -69.18
CA LYS A 13 36.83 36.68 -69.83
C LYS A 13 36.65 36.71 -71.36
N LYS A 14 35.43 37.07 -71.78
CA LYS A 14 35.21 38.22 -72.67
C LYS A 14 33.84 38.87 -72.47
N SER A 15 33.83 40.16 -72.73
CA SER A 15 32.98 41.21 -72.20
C SER A 15 31.93 41.73 -73.18
N ALA A 16 30.87 42.29 -72.59
CA ALA A 16 30.13 43.49 -72.99
C ALA A 16 29.12 43.44 -74.15
N GLY A 17 27.91 43.91 -73.84
CA GLY A 17 26.88 44.31 -74.81
C GLY A 17 25.52 44.56 -74.16
N ALA A 18 25.37 45.69 -73.47
CA ALA A 18 24.13 46.11 -72.81
C ALA A 18 23.07 46.62 -73.80
N LYS A 19 21.79 46.26 -73.59
CA LYS A 19 20.63 47.10 -73.94
C LYS A 19 19.55 46.98 -72.85
N LYS A 20 19.22 48.12 -72.26
CA LYS A 20 18.20 48.33 -71.22
C LYS A 20 16.80 48.05 -71.77
N SER A 21 15.99 47.29 -71.02
CA SER A 21 14.53 47.34 -71.08
C SER A 21 13.98 47.48 -69.66
N THR A 22 13.01 48.37 -69.52
CA THR A 22 12.36 48.81 -68.28
C THR A 22 11.45 47.71 -67.73
N PRO A 23 11.42 47.41 -66.41
CA PRO A 23 10.57 46.35 -65.88
C PRO A 23 9.16 46.87 -65.58
N ALA A 24 8.15 46.16 -66.10
CA ALA A 24 6.78 46.28 -65.67
C ALA A 24 6.63 45.79 -64.22
N LYS A 25 6.03 46.60 -63.35
CA LYS A 25 5.74 46.28 -61.95
C LYS A 25 4.75 45.11 -61.88
N ARG A 26 5.23 43.91 -61.56
CA ARG A 26 4.42 42.81 -61.02
C ARG A 26 4.22 43.09 -59.53
N LYS A 27 3.00 43.39 -59.11
CA LYS A 27 2.61 43.39 -57.70
C LYS A 27 2.68 41.96 -57.18
N THR A 28 3.74 41.61 -56.47
CA THR A 28 3.79 40.42 -55.63
C THR A 28 3.02 40.72 -54.35
N THR A 29 1.83 40.14 -54.22
CA THR A 29 1.15 40.02 -52.93
C THR A 29 2.03 39.18 -52.01
N HIS A 30 2.71 39.80 -51.05
CA HIS A 30 3.28 39.07 -49.91
C HIS A 30 2.12 38.47 -49.13
N ARG A 31 1.87 37.18 -49.34
CA ARG A 31 1.14 36.35 -48.37
C ARG A 31 2.14 36.10 -47.24
N THR A 32 2.09 36.90 -46.18
CA THR A 32 2.74 36.59 -44.91
C THR A 32 2.26 35.20 -44.51
N ARG A 33 3.16 34.21 -44.46
CA ARG A 33 2.83 32.89 -43.91
C ARG A 33 2.48 33.13 -42.44
N LYS A 34 1.29 32.70 -42.02
CA LYS A 34 0.95 32.64 -40.59
C LYS A 34 2.01 31.77 -39.89
N PRO A 35 2.54 32.20 -38.73
CA PRO A 35 3.44 31.35 -37.94
C PRO A 35 2.68 30.07 -37.52
N THR A 36 3.39 28.94 -37.44
CA THR A 36 2.86 27.67 -36.92
C THR A 36 2.91 27.69 -35.39
N VAL A 37 2.09 26.87 -34.72
CA VAL A 37 2.07 26.72 -33.25
C VAL A 37 3.48 26.42 -32.72
N ASP A 38 4.20 25.44 -33.30
CA ASP A 38 5.58 25.12 -32.94
C ASP A 38 6.58 26.29 -33.05
N SER A 39 6.33 27.22 -33.99
CA SER A 39 7.19 28.38 -34.18
C SER A 39 6.90 29.45 -33.14
N LEU A 40 5.66 29.55 -32.66
CA LEU A 40 5.24 30.42 -31.58
C LEU A 40 5.73 29.88 -30.23
N VAL A 41 5.51 28.59 -29.95
CA VAL A 41 6.00 27.91 -28.75
C VAL A 41 7.52 28.04 -28.64
N ARG A 42 8.28 27.69 -29.68
CA ARG A 42 9.75 27.85 -29.65
C ARG A 42 10.21 29.28 -29.41
N ALA A 43 9.53 30.27 -29.99
CA ALA A 43 9.85 31.68 -29.79
C ALA A 43 9.57 32.12 -28.34
N LEU A 44 8.53 31.57 -27.70
CA LEU A 44 8.15 31.87 -26.33
C LEU A 44 9.06 31.20 -25.31
N VAL A 45 9.32 29.89 -25.49
CA VAL A 45 10.17 29.09 -24.60
C VAL A 45 11.62 29.61 -24.58
N SER A 46 12.11 30.10 -25.72
CA SER A 46 13.47 30.66 -25.87
C SER A 46 13.63 32.07 -25.27
N ASN A 47 12.55 32.71 -24.83
CA ASN A 47 12.60 34.07 -24.30
C ASN A 47 12.80 34.06 -22.78
N PRO A 48 13.82 34.73 -22.23
CA PRO A 48 14.04 34.78 -20.78
C PRO A 48 12.95 35.51 -20.00
N ASN A 49 12.06 36.27 -20.67
CA ASN A 49 10.91 36.92 -20.05
C ASN A 49 9.60 36.36 -20.65
N ARG A 50 9.35 35.07 -20.37
CA ARG A 50 8.26 34.26 -20.97
C ARG A 50 6.89 34.89 -20.74
N GLU A 51 6.59 35.28 -19.50
CA GLU A 51 5.31 35.87 -19.11
C GLU A 51 5.01 37.16 -19.90
N ALA A 52 5.94 38.11 -19.94
CA ALA A 52 5.79 39.35 -20.70
C ALA A 52 5.63 39.10 -22.22
N SER A 53 6.22 38.02 -22.73
CA SER A 53 6.14 37.63 -24.15
C SER A 53 4.80 36.99 -24.49
N VAL A 54 4.26 36.17 -23.58
CA VAL A 54 2.91 35.63 -23.67
C VAL A 54 1.90 36.77 -23.60
N LEU A 55 1.98 37.66 -22.60
CA LEU A 55 1.10 38.83 -22.46
C LEU A 55 1.11 39.75 -23.69
N SER A 56 2.25 39.93 -24.36
CA SER A 56 2.34 40.68 -25.61
C SER A 56 1.64 39.98 -26.79
N LEU A 57 1.57 38.64 -26.80
CA LEU A 57 0.81 37.88 -27.80
C LEU A 57 -0.70 37.91 -27.49
N LEU A 58 -1.07 38.07 -26.22
CA LEU A 58 -2.47 38.19 -25.78
C LEU A 58 -3.17 39.46 -26.29
N ASP A 59 -2.45 40.47 -26.77
CA ASP A 59 -3.04 41.69 -27.35
C ASP A 59 -3.78 41.44 -28.68
N SER A 60 -3.62 40.26 -29.29
CA SER A 60 -4.34 39.88 -30.51
C SER A 60 -4.96 38.48 -30.43
N ILE A 61 -5.10 37.88 -29.24
CA ILE A 61 -5.53 36.48 -29.09
C ILE A 61 -7.01 36.23 -29.43
N GLU A 62 -7.87 37.25 -29.33
CA GLU A 62 -9.34 37.13 -29.38
C GLU A 62 -9.88 36.32 -30.57
N LYS A 63 -9.18 36.30 -31.72
CA LYS A 63 -9.64 35.65 -32.96
C LYS A 63 -8.64 34.65 -33.53
N HIS A 64 -7.68 34.23 -32.71
CA HIS A 64 -6.52 33.44 -33.13
C HIS A 64 -6.40 32.17 -32.28
N PRO A 65 -7.11 31.08 -32.64
CA PRO A 65 -7.05 29.82 -31.90
C PRO A 65 -5.62 29.26 -31.81
N GLU A 66 -4.79 29.51 -32.82
CA GLU A 66 -3.37 29.12 -32.83
C GLU A 66 -2.54 29.79 -31.71
N LEU A 67 -2.96 30.96 -31.22
CA LEU A 67 -2.31 31.66 -30.12
C LEU A 67 -2.80 31.14 -28.76
N ILE A 68 -4.05 30.68 -28.68
CA ILE A 68 -4.60 30.02 -27.49
C ILE A 68 -3.88 28.69 -27.28
N GLU A 69 -3.77 27.88 -28.32
CA GLU A 69 -3.06 26.60 -28.29
C GLU A 69 -1.59 26.77 -27.87
N ALA A 70 -0.89 27.75 -28.43
CA ALA A 70 0.48 28.05 -28.03
C ALA A 70 0.59 28.52 -26.57
N ALA A 71 -0.38 29.29 -26.07
CA ALA A 71 -0.40 29.75 -24.68
C ALA A 71 -0.66 28.58 -23.70
N VAL A 72 -1.53 27.63 -24.07
CA VAL A 72 -1.79 26.41 -23.30
C VAL A 72 -0.52 25.56 -23.18
N ILE A 73 0.21 25.35 -24.27
CA ILE A 73 1.47 24.58 -24.26
C ILE A 73 2.50 25.28 -23.36
N VAL A 74 2.65 26.61 -23.48
CA VAL A 74 3.58 27.36 -22.65
C VAL A 74 3.19 27.35 -21.18
N ALA A 75 1.90 27.37 -20.86
CA ALA A 75 1.42 27.22 -19.49
C ALA A 75 1.77 25.83 -18.91
N GLY A 76 1.70 24.77 -19.72
CA GLY A 76 2.09 23.41 -19.29
C GLY A 76 3.59 23.24 -18.96
N GLU A 77 4.45 24.12 -19.48
CA GLU A 77 5.90 24.14 -19.14
C GLU A 77 6.25 25.18 -18.05
N ALA A 78 5.27 25.93 -17.55
CA ALA A 78 5.49 27.00 -16.59
C ALA A 78 5.26 26.51 -15.15
N PRO A 79 5.90 27.14 -14.14
CA PRO A 79 5.52 26.92 -12.75
C PRO A 79 4.02 27.15 -12.55
N LEU A 80 3.38 26.34 -11.71
CA LEU A 80 1.92 26.28 -11.55
C LEU A 80 1.26 27.67 -11.35
N SER A 81 1.85 28.53 -10.52
CA SER A 81 1.34 29.88 -10.28
C SER A 81 1.35 30.78 -11.52
N VAL A 82 2.36 30.62 -12.38
CA VAL A 82 2.48 31.34 -13.66
C VAL A 82 1.53 30.75 -14.68
N ALA A 83 1.38 29.41 -14.72
CA ALA A 83 0.44 28.72 -15.59
C ALA A 83 -1.01 29.21 -15.36
N ILE A 84 -1.44 29.27 -14.10
CA ILE A 84 -2.75 29.82 -13.70
C ILE A 84 -2.92 31.26 -14.22
N GLY A 85 -1.95 32.14 -13.97
CA GLY A 85 -2.02 33.54 -14.42
C GLY A 85 -2.12 33.69 -15.93
N ILE A 86 -1.36 32.89 -16.69
CA ILE A 86 -1.44 32.85 -18.16
C ILE A 86 -2.82 32.42 -18.63
N LEU A 87 -3.32 31.30 -18.12
CA LEU A 87 -4.59 30.70 -18.54
C LEU A 87 -5.79 31.59 -18.17
N GLN A 88 -5.78 32.21 -16.99
CA GLN A 88 -6.77 33.21 -16.59
C GLN A 88 -6.84 34.36 -17.59
N GLU A 89 -5.70 34.96 -17.96
CA GLU A 89 -5.67 36.09 -18.89
C GLU A 89 -6.10 35.69 -20.31
N VAL A 90 -5.71 34.48 -20.76
CA VAL A 90 -6.19 33.90 -22.03
C VAL A 90 -7.70 33.84 -22.04
N LEU A 91 -8.32 33.25 -21.01
CA LEU A 91 -9.77 33.07 -20.96
C LEU A 91 -10.50 34.41 -20.81
N VAL A 92 -10.06 35.31 -19.94
CA VAL A 92 -10.66 36.65 -19.77
C VAL A 92 -10.75 37.41 -21.10
N ARG A 93 -9.70 37.34 -21.93
CA ARG A 93 -9.66 38.04 -23.23
C ARG A 93 -10.45 37.33 -24.33
N THR A 94 -10.51 36.01 -24.29
CA THR A 94 -11.12 35.21 -25.36
C THR A 94 -12.61 34.96 -25.13
N GLU A 95 -13.06 34.88 -23.87
CA GLU A 95 -14.45 34.64 -23.47
C GLU A 95 -15.50 35.45 -24.26
N PRO A 96 -15.37 36.79 -24.43
CA PRO A 96 -16.41 37.58 -25.11
C PRO A 96 -16.56 37.25 -26.60
N TYR A 97 -15.55 36.62 -27.21
CA TYR A 97 -15.59 36.18 -28.60
C TYR A 97 -16.05 34.73 -28.71
N TYR A 98 -15.42 33.80 -27.98
CA TYR A 98 -15.63 32.36 -28.17
C TYR A 98 -16.96 31.86 -27.59
N SER A 99 -17.44 32.41 -26.47
CA SER A 99 -18.75 32.06 -25.87
C SER A 99 -19.94 32.23 -26.83
N LYS A 100 -19.83 33.10 -27.84
CA LYS A 100 -20.87 33.31 -28.87
C LYS A 100 -21.02 32.14 -29.84
N PHE A 101 -20.01 31.28 -29.94
CA PHE A 101 -20.01 30.11 -30.81
C PHE A 101 -20.49 28.85 -30.08
N VAL A 102 -20.62 28.92 -28.75
CA VAL A 102 -21.28 27.88 -27.95
C VAL A 102 -22.76 27.91 -28.28
N THR A 103 -23.29 26.80 -28.76
CA THR A 103 -24.72 26.68 -29.09
C THR A 103 -25.34 25.58 -28.23
N PRO A 104 -26.42 25.87 -27.45
CA PRO A 104 -27.02 24.90 -26.52
C PRO A 104 -27.63 23.65 -27.16
N ALA A 105 -27.62 23.54 -28.49
CA ALA A 105 -28.24 22.48 -29.27
C ALA A 105 -27.25 21.88 -30.29
N ALA A 106 -25.96 22.16 -30.17
CA ALA A 106 -24.95 21.48 -30.97
C ALA A 106 -24.57 20.18 -30.27
N ASP A 107 -24.76 19.07 -30.97
CA ASP A 107 -24.50 17.74 -30.45
C ASP A 107 -23.00 17.48 -30.20
N THR A 108 -22.09 18.31 -30.73
CA THR A 108 -20.62 18.11 -30.61
C THR A 108 -19.82 19.43 -30.58
N VAL A 109 -19.66 20.07 -29.42
CA VAL A 109 -18.92 21.36 -29.29
C VAL A 109 -17.41 21.16 -29.42
N TRP A 110 -16.87 20.08 -28.89
CA TRP A 110 -15.44 19.72 -28.96
C TRP A 110 -14.94 19.53 -30.41
N SER A 111 -15.75 18.94 -31.28
CA SER A 111 -15.44 18.75 -32.71
C SER A 111 -15.21 20.04 -33.51
N ASN A 112 -15.53 21.21 -32.92
CA ASN A 112 -15.29 22.50 -33.53
C ASN A 112 -13.84 22.94 -33.34
N GLU A 113 -13.02 22.80 -34.39
CA GLU A 113 -11.59 23.20 -34.43
C GLU A 113 -11.33 24.65 -33.95
N VAL A 114 -12.32 25.54 -34.05
CA VAL A 114 -12.20 26.92 -33.56
C VAL A 114 -12.33 27.00 -32.05
N LEU A 115 -13.22 26.21 -31.45
CA LEU A 115 -13.48 26.21 -30.00
C LEU A 115 -12.53 25.29 -29.24
N GLN A 116 -12.01 24.24 -29.88
CA GLN A 116 -11.19 23.22 -29.22
C GLN A 116 -10.02 23.80 -28.40
N PRO A 117 -9.19 24.75 -28.90
CA PRO A 117 -8.11 25.31 -28.08
C PRO A 117 -8.62 26.12 -26.87
N TRP A 118 -9.79 26.75 -27.00
CA TRP A 118 -10.41 27.52 -25.93
C TRP A 118 -11.03 26.63 -24.86
N LEU A 119 -11.67 25.52 -25.23
CA LEU A 119 -12.14 24.49 -24.30
C LEU A 119 -10.96 23.82 -23.57
N LEU A 120 -9.87 23.50 -24.30
CA LEU A 120 -8.66 22.97 -23.70
C LEU A 120 -8.03 23.96 -22.70
N ALA A 121 -8.04 25.26 -22.99
CA ALA A 121 -7.56 26.27 -22.05
C ALA A 121 -8.42 26.33 -20.77
N GLN A 122 -9.74 26.14 -20.87
CA GLN A 122 -10.64 26.03 -19.72
C GLN A 122 -10.34 24.79 -18.87
N TYR A 123 -10.18 23.63 -19.51
CA TYR A 123 -9.81 22.39 -18.84
C TYR A 123 -8.47 22.53 -18.11
N ARG A 124 -7.44 23.03 -18.80
CA ARG A 124 -6.10 23.22 -18.22
C ARG A 124 -6.10 24.20 -17.05
N LEU A 125 -6.94 25.24 -17.09
CA LEU A 125 -7.09 26.13 -15.94
C LEU A 125 -7.74 25.41 -14.75
N ALA A 126 -8.78 24.60 -14.99
CA ALA A 126 -9.40 23.80 -13.95
C ALA A 126 -8.42 22.79 -13.32
N SER A 127 -7.66 22.05 -14.14
CA SER A 127 -6.61 21.15 -13.65
C SER A 127 -5.55 21.89 -12.85
N ALA A 128 -5.10 23.06 -13.31
CA ALA A 128 -4.11 23.86 -12.60
C ALA A 128 -4.63 24.39 -11.25
N TYR A 129 -5.92 24.78 -11.17
CA TYR A 129 -6.54 25.13 -9.91
C TYR A 129 -6.60 23.95 -8.95
N ASP A 130 -7.00 22.78 -9.44
CA ASP A 130 -7.08 21.57 -8.64
C ASP A 130 -5.71 21.15 -8.09
N GLU A 131 -4.68 21.13 -8.96
CA GLU A 131 -3.29 20.86 -8.59
C GLU A 131 -2.76 21.88 -7.56
N ALA A 132 -3.23 23.13 -7.62
CA ALA A 132 -2.87 24.18 -6.67
C ALA A 132 -3.63 24.09 -5.33
N GLY A 133 -4.55 23.13 -5.16
CA GLY A 133 -5.45 23.04 -4.00
C GLY A 133 -6.57 24.09 -3.99
N GLN A 134 -6.79 24.78 -5.11
CA GLN A 134 -7.85 25.80 -5.30
C GLN A 134 -9.15 25.14 -5.76
N SER A 135 -9.69 24.24 -4.95
CA SER A 135 -10.80 23.36 -5.34
C SER A 135 -12.09 24.11 -5.68
N THR A 136 -12.36 25.26 -5.05
CA THR A 136 -13.57 26.06 -5.36
C THR A 136 -13.51 26.66 -6.76
N GLU A 137 -12.34 27.19 -7.12
CA GLU A 137 -12.05 27.73 -8.44
C GLU A 137 -12.04 26.63 -9.51
N ALA A 138 -11.50 25.45 -9.18
CA ALA A 138 -11.56 24.28 -10.05
C ALA A 138 -13.00 23.86 -10.34
N ILE A 139 -13.84 23.68 -9.32
CA ILE A 139 -15.27 23.33 -9.45
C ILE A 139 -15.98 24.33 -10.36
N GLY A 140 -15.87 25.63 -10.05
CA GLY A 140 -16.56 26.66 -10.85
C GLY A 140 -16.10 26.72 -12.31
N GLN A 141 -14.84 26.35 -12.59
CA GLN A 141 -14.33 26.28 -13.96
C GLN A 141 -14.76 25.01 -14.70
N LEU A 142 -14.83 23.87 -14.02
CA LEU A 142 -15.35 22.60 -14.57
C LEU A 142 -16.85 22.68 -14.85
N GLU A 143 -17.65 23.24 -13.94
CA GLU A 143 -19.08 23.48 -14.15
C GLU A 143 -19.32 24.39 -15.36
N ARG A 144 -18.52 25.46 -15.50
CA ARG A 144 -18.59 26.34 -16.67
C ARG A 144 -18.23 25.60 -17.95
N LEU A 145 -17.23 24.72 -17.91
CA LEU A 145 -16.84 23.91 -19.06
C LEU A 145 -17.96 22.96 -19.49
N LEU A 146 -18.62 22.28 -18.55
CA LEU A 146 -19.80 21.43 -18.84
C LEU A 146 -21.00 22.23 -19.38
N GLN A 147 -21.19 23.48 -18.95
CA GLN A 147 -22.20 24.36 -19.56
C GLN A 147 -21.86 24.72 -21.02
N HIS A 148 -20.56 24.80 -21.34
CA HIS A 148 -20.08 25.08 -22.69
C HIS A 148 -20.05 23.84 -23.60
N ASP A 149 -19.84 22.65 -23.03
CA ASP A 149 -19.87 21.36 -23.70
C ASP A 149 -20.83 20.38 -23.00
N PRO A 150 -22.15 20.52 -23.18
CA PRO A 150 -23.13 19.64 -22.53
C PRO A 150 -23.06 18.17 -22.98
N ALA A 151 -22.39 17.90 -24.11
CA ALA A 151 -22.16 16.54 -24.61
C ALA A 151 -21.03 15.83 -23.84
N ASP A 152 -20.21 16.58 -23.11
CA ASP A 152 -19.09 16.11 -22.31
C ASP A 152 -18.16 15.11 -23.05
N GLU A 153 -17.78 15.45 -24.28
CA GLU A 153 -16.89 14.61 -25.10
C GLU A 153 -15.47 14.50 -24.50
N MET A 154 -15.09 15.45 -23.64
CA MET A 154 -13.82 15.47 -22.92
C MET A 154 -13.89 14.76 -21.56
N GLU A 155 -15.05 14.22 -21.18
CA GLU A 155 -15.25 13.48 -19.92
C GLU A 155 -14.91 14.29 -18.65
N ILE A 156 -15.20 15.58 -18.70
CA ILE A 156 -15.02 16.56 -17.62
C ILE A 156 -15.79 16.16 -16.37
N ARG A 157 -16.91 15.44 -16.52
CA ARG A 157 -17.71 14.94 -15.40
C ARG A 157 -16.88 14.15 -14.38
N TYR A 158 -15.87 13.37 -14.81
CA TYR A 158 -15.05 12.57 -13.90
C TYR A 158 -14.16 13.41 -13.01
N GLN A 159 -13.49 14.42 -13.59
CA GLN A 159 -12.70 15.35 -12.79
C GLN A 159 -13.58 16.15 -11.83
N LEU A 160 -14.75 16.63 -12.29
CA LEU A 160 -15.68 17.35 -11.43
C LEU A 160 -16.19 16.49 -10.26
N LEU A 161 -16.56 15.23 -10.51
CA LEU A 161 -16.95 14.28 -9.45
C LEU A 161 -15.83 14.09 -8.42
N SER A 162 -14.58 13.89 -8.87
CA SER A 162 -13.44 13.72 -7.96
C SER A 162 -13.22 14.95 -7.08
N VAL A 163 -13.24 16.17 -7.66
CA VAL A 163 -13.05 17.40 -6.88
C VAL A 163 -14.21 17.63 -5.91
N LEU A 164 -15.47 17.43 -6.35
CA LEU A 164 -16.67 17.58 -5.50
C LEU A 164 -16.60 16.66 -4.28
N LEU A 165 -16.23 15.40 -4.48
CA LEU A 165 -16.13 14.43 -3.38
C LEU A 165 -14.95 14.73 -2.43
N ARG A 166 -13.80 15.16 -2.96
CA ARG A 166 -12.64 15.56 -2.13
C ARG A 166 -12.95 16.73 -1.20
N VAL A 167 -13.75 17.71 -1.65
CA VAL A 167 -14.19 18.83 -0.79
C VAL A 167 -15.41 18.49 0.07
N GLY A 168 -15.94 17.27 -0.02
CA GLY A 168 -17.12 16.84 0.74
C GLY A 168 -18.45 17.38 0.22
N ASN A 169 -18.52 17.90 -1.01
CA ASN A 169 -19.76 18.30 -1.66
C ASN A 169 -20.48 17.07 -2.26
N VAL A 170 -20.97 16.21 -1.38
CA VAL A 170 -21.65 14.95 -1.74
C VAL A 170 -22.96 15.21 -2.49
N ASP A 171 -23.69 16.27 -2.12
CA ASP A 171 -24.95 16.62 -2.78
C ASP A 171 -24.74 17.03 -4.24
N GLY A 172 -23.72 17.86 -4.51
CA GLY A 172 -23.35 18.24 -5.87
C GLY A 172 -22.86 17.04 -6.70
N ALA A 173 -22.10 16.13 -6.08
CA ALA A 173 -21.68 14.90 -6.75
C ALA A 173 -22.90 14.01 -7.09
N ALA A 174 -23.85 13.88 -6.17
CA ALA A 174 -25.09 13.12 -6.40
C ALA A 174 -25.96 13.71 -7.52
N GLU A 175 -26.09 15.04 -7.58
CA GLU A 175 -26.82 15.73 -8.66
C GLU A 175 -26.15 15.52 -10.02
N LEU A 176 -24.81 15.60 -10.06
CA LEU A 176 -24.04 15.36 -11.27
C LEU A 176 -24.18 13.91 -11.75
N THR A 177 -23.99 12.92 -10.86
CA THR A 177 -24.13 11.51 -11.20
C THR A 177 -25.55 11.17 -11.67
N ALA A 178 -26.59 11.76 -11.09
CA ALA A 178 -27.98 11.57 -11.53
C ALA A 178 -28.26 12.09 -12.95
N THR A 179 -27.42 12.99 -13.48
CA THR A 179 -27.52 13.46 -14.87
C THR A 179 -27.05 12.41 -15.88
N TYR A 180 -26.27 11.42 -15.42
CA TYR A 180 -25.67 10.34 -16.20
C TYR A 180 -26.09 8.96 -15.67
N ASP A 181 -27.30 8.83 -15.10
CA ASP A 181 -27.76 7.61 -14.43
C ASP A 181 -27.97 6.40 -15.37
N ASP A 182 -28.20 6.68 -16.65
CA ASP A 182 -28.28 5.68 -17.73
C ASP A 182 -26.89 5.21 -18.23
N ASP A 183 -25.78 5.82 -17.76
CA ASP A 183 -24.42 5.46 -18.15
C ASP A 183 -23.92 4.22 -17.36
N LEU A 184 -23.50 3.18 -18.09
CA LEU A 184 -22.94 1.96 -17.52
C LEU A 184 -21.41 2.02 -17.40
N ASP A 185 -20.80 3.18 -17.65
CA ASP A 185 -19.40 3.43 -17.34
C ASP A 185 -19.10 3.12 -15.87
N ILE A 186 -18.06 2.31 -15.63
CA ILE A 186 -17.69 1.85 -14.30
C ILE A 186 -17.37 3.00 -13.35
N ILE A 187 -16.86 4.12 -13.87
CA ILE A 187 -16.52 5.30 -13.09
C ILE A 187 -17.79 5.90 -12.49
N ILE A 188 -18.85 6.04 -13.27
CA ILE A 188 -20.14 6.55 -12.78
C ILE A 188 -20.77 5.57 -11.80
N VAL A 189 -20.79 4.28 -12.14
CA VAL A 189 -21.40 3.22 -11.31
C VAL A 189 -20.73 3.15 -9.94
N MET A 190 -19.40 3.06 -9.90
CA MET A 190 -18.64 2.96 -8.66
C MET A 190 -18.65 4.27 -7.86
N THR A 191 -18.70 5.43 -8.54
CA THR A 191 -18.85 6.73 -7.87
C THR A 191 -20.22 6.88 -7.22
N ASP A 192 -21.30 6.45 -7.87
CA ASP A 192 -22.65 6.45 -7.28
C ASP A 192 -22.72 5.52 -6.07
N ILE A 193 -22.07 4.35 -6.13
CA ILE A 193 -21.96 3.45 -4.97
C ILE A 193 -21.28 4.18 -3.80
N LEU A 194 -20.16 4.85 -4.05
CA LEU A 194 -19.45 5.63 -3.02
C LEU A 194 -20.33 6.75 -2.45
N ILE A 195 -21.01 7.53 -3.30
CA ILE A 195 -21.92 8.61 -2.88
C ILE A 195 -23.03 8.06 -1.96
N ARG A 196 -23.67 6.96 -2.36
CA ARG A 196 -24.73 6.32 -1.55
C ARG A 196 -24.19 5.77 -0.24
N TYR A 197 -22.99 5.17 -0.27
CA TYR A 197 -22.31 4.73 0.94
C TYR A 197 -22.07 5.91 1.89
N ILE A 198 -21.57 7.04 1.39
CA ILE A 198 -21.35 8.24 2.20
C ILE A 198 -22.66 8.78 2.80
N GLN A 199 -23.75 8.76 2.04
CA GLN A 199 -25.05 9.30 2.47
C GLN A 199 -25.79 8.40 3.47
N SER A 200 -25.76 7.08 3.25
CA SER A 200 -26.65 6.14 3.93
C SER A 200 -25.94 4.95 4.60
N GLY A 201 -24.64 4.79 4.41
CA GLY A 201 -23.86 3.64 4.86
C GLY A 201 -24.14 2.36 4.07
N ALA A 202 -23.61 1.24 4.57
CA ALA A 202 -23.81 -0.08 3.99
C ALA A 202 -25.29 -0.51 4.04
N SER A 203 -25.79 -1.10 2.95
CA SER A 203 -27.13 -1.69 2.87
C SER A 203 -27.14 -2.84 1.88
N GLU A 204 -28.12 -3.75 2.00
CA GLU A 204 -28.28 -4.87 1.05
C GLU A 204 -28.47 -4.39 -0.39
N GLN A 205 -29.22 -3.30 -0.60
CA GLN A 205 -29.40 -2.72 -1.95
C GLN A 205 -28.09 -2.22 -2.55
N LEU A 206 -27.21 -1.66 -1.71
CA LEU A 206 -25.91 -1.17 -2.14
C LEU A 206 -24.93 -2.33 -2.39
N LYS A 207 -25.03 -3.40 -1.60
CA LYS A 207 -24.32 -4.65 -1.82
C LYS A 207 -24.66 -5.26 -3.18
N ASP A 208 -25.94 -5.38 -3.50
CA ASP A 208 -26.40 -5.90 -4.81
C ASP A 208 -25.85 -5.05 -5.97
N LYS A 209 -25.83 -3.73 -5.79
CA LYS A 209 -25.26 -2.81 -6.78
C LYS A 209 -23.74 -2.98 -6.94
N LEU A 210 -23.01 -3.19 -5.85
CA LEU A 210 -21.57 -3.47 -5.88
C LEU A 210 -21.27 -4.79 -6.60
N VAL A 211 -22.04 -5.85 -6.33
CA VAL A 211 -21.88 -7.14 -7.03
C VAL A 211 -22.08 -6.96 -8.54
N ALA A 212 -23.10 -6.20 -8.97
CA ALA A 212 -23.30 -5.90 -10.39
C ALA A 212 -22.15 -5.05 -11.00
N ALA A 213 -21.53 -4.16 -10.21
CA ALA A 213 -20.38 -3.38 -10.66
C ALA A 213 -19.11 -4.24 -10.82
N ILE A 214 -18.91 -5.23 -9.95
CA ILE A 214 -17.82 -6.21 -10.05
C ILE A 214 -17.94 -7.03 -11.34
N GLU A 215 -19.17 -7.37 -11.76
CA GLU A 215 -19.40 -8.04 -13.05
C GLU A 215 -19.01 -7.17 -14.26
N LEU A 216 -19.08 -5.84 -14.14
CA LEU A 216 -18.68 -4.89 -15.19
C LEU A 216 -17.15 -4.76 -15.27
N ASN A 217 -16.48 -4.65 -14.12
CA ASN A 217 -15.02 -4.62 -14.04
C ASN A 217 -14.55 -5.26 -12.72
N PRO A 218 -13.98 -6.48 -12.77
CA PRO A 218 -13.61 -7.23 -11.56
C PRO A 218 -12.34 -6.70 -10.89
N TYR A 219 -11.60 -5.77 -11.52
CA TYR A 219 -10.32 -5.27 -11.02
C TYR A 219 -10.45 -4.05 -10.11
N VAL A 220 -11.58 -3.33 -10.15
CA VAL A 220 -11.75 -2.07 -9.39
C VAL A 220 -11.66 -2.31 -7.88
N VAL A 221 -12.38 -3.29 -7.36
CA VAL A 221 -12.40 -3.55 -5.91
C VAL A 221 -11.05 -4.05 -5.40
N PRO A 222 -10.39 -5.06 -6.02
CA PRO A 222 -9.02 -5.42 -5.69
C PRO A 222 -8.08 -4.22 -5.69
N ARG A 223 -8.16 -3.37 -6.72
CA ARG A 223 -7.31 -2.18 -6.81
C ARG A 223 -7.54 -1.18 -5.67
N LEU A 224 -8.78 -0.93 -5.27
CA LEU A 224 -9.07 -0.05 -4.13
C LEU A 224 -8.54 -0.62 -2.81
N MET A 225 -8.57 -1.95 -2.64
CA MET A 225 -8.06 -2.64 -1.46
C MET A 225 -6.53 -2.67 -1.42
N HIS A 226 -5.86 -2.83 -2.57
CA HIS A 226 -4.40 -2.88 -2.71
C HIS A 226 -3.85 -1.57 -3.27
N ALA A 227 -3.45 -0.67 -2.38
CA ALA A 227 -3.01 0.67 -2.79
C ALA A 227 -1.68 0.72 -3.51
N THR A 228 -0.81 -0.25 -3.26
CA THR A 228 0.56 -0.29 -3.74
C THR A 228 0.63 -0.72 -5.21
N GLY A 229 1.53 -0.10 -5.97
CA GLY A 229 1.64 -0.29 -7.42
C GLY A 229 0.79 0.71 -8.22
N SER A 230 1.27 1.05 -9.41
CA SER A 230 0.58 1.81 -10.45
C SER A 230 0.84 1.07 -11.75
N LEU A 231 -0.17 0.93 -12.61
CA LEU A 231 -0.04 0.27 -13.93
C LEU A 231 0.08 1.26 -15.11
N LEU A 232 0.00 2.57 -14.86
CA LEU A 232 -0.08 3.55 -15.95
C LEU A 232 1.28 4.18 -16.27
N ASP A 233 1.73 3.97 -17.51
CA ASP A 233 2.61 4.91 -18.22
C ASP A 233 1.77 6.06 -18.82
N ASP A 234 2.39 7.19 -19.18
CA ASP A 234 1.71 8.40 -19.67
C ASP A 234 0.90 8.24 -20.98
N ASP A 235 1.01 7.10 -21.68
CA ASP A 235 0.53 6.90 -23.07
C ASP A 235 -0.41 5.68 -23.19
N TRP A 236 -1.43 5.61 -22.32
CA TRP A 236 -2.29 4.44 -22.18
C TRP A 236 -3.75 4.69 -22.62
N SER A 237 -4.43 3.64 -23.07
CA SER A 237 -5.86 3.59 -23.38
C SER A 237 -6.55 2.53 -22.52
N SER A 238 -7.64 2.86 -21.83
CA SER A 238 -8.51 1.87 -21.17
C SER A 238 -9.42 1.21 -22.19
N ASP A 239 -9.52 -0.11 -22.12
CA ASP A 239 -10.67 -0.83 -22.64
C ASP A 239 -11.69 -1.04 -21.49
N PRO A 240 -13.00 -0.97 -21.75
CA PRO A 240 -14.00 -1.26 -20.73
C PRO A 240 -13.82 -2.65 -20.10
N GLY A 241 -13.82 -2.71 -18.77
CA GLY A 241 -13.61 -3.92 -17.98
C GLY A 241 -12.13 -4.29 -17.74
N SER A 242 -11.18 -3.48 -18.22
CA SER A 242 -9.75 -3.78 -18.10
C SER A 242 -9.14 -3.34 -16.74
N PRO A 243 -7.97 -3.89 -16.36
CA PRO A 243 -7.21 -3.41 -15.19
C PRO A 243 -6.83 -1.94 -15.29
N GLU A 244 -6.57 -1.42 -16.49
CA GLU A 244 -6.20 -0.01 -16.70
C GLU A 244 -7.39 0.93 -16.45
N GLU A 245 -8.61 0.52 -16.80
CA GLU A 245 -9.82 1.26 -16.42
C GLU A 245 -10.01 1.31 -14.90
N ALA A 246 -9.70 0.21 -14.20
CA ALA A 246 -9.69 0.15 -12.74
C ALA A 246 -8.60 1.05 -12.13
N GLU A 247 -7.40 1.09 -12.72
CA GLU A 247 -6.32 1.97 -12.30
C GLU A 247 -6.68 3.45 -12.49
N PHE A 248 -7.34 3.80 -13.59
CA PHE A 248 -7.83 5.15 -13.82
C PHE A 248 -8.86 5.57 -12.80
N TYR A 249 -9.84 4.70 -12.51
CA TYR A 249 -10.80 4.94 -11.45
C TYR A 249 -10.11 5.15 -10.09
N ALA A 250 -9.17 4.26 -9.75
CA ALA A 250 -8.43 4.32 -8.50
C ALA A 250 -7.63 5.62 -8.36
N ARG A 251 -6.91 6.04 -9.42
CA ARG A 251 -6.18 7.32 -9.43
C ARG A 251 -7.07 8.51 -9.10
N MET A 252 -8.34 8.49 -9.52
CA MET A 252 -9.28 9.60 -9.34
C MET A 252 -10.02 9.56 -7.99
N PHE A 253 -10.31 8.36 -7.46
CA PHE A 253 -11.26 8.19 -6.35
C PHE A 253 -10.70 7.41 -5.15
N MET A 254 -9.53 6.76 -5.23
CA MET A 254 -8.97 5.95 -4.13
C MET A 254 -8.80 6.78 -2.84
N SER A 255 -8.34 8.03 -2.97
CA SER A 255 -8.19 8.94 -1.82
C SER A 255 -9.51 9.21 -1.13
N VAL A 256 -10.62 9.32 -1.87
CA VAL A 256 -11.97 9.51 -1.31
C VAL A 256 -12.46 8.22 -0.63
N TRP A 257 -12.28 7.06 -1.27
CA TRP A 257 -12.63 5.76 -0.67
C TRP A 257 -11.92 5.55 0.67
N ARG A 258 -10.59 5.69 0.70
CA ARG A 258 -9.78 5.52 1.91
C ARG A 258 -10.06 6.58 2.99
N SER A 259 -10.50 7.76 2.59
CA SER A 259 -10.91 8.82 3.52
C SER A 259 -12.36 8.67 4.02
N THR A 260 -13.10 7.69 3.50
CA THR A 260 -14.49 7.42 3.87
C THR A 260 -14.52 6.31 4.92
N PRO A 261 -14.94 6.60 6.17
CA PRO A 261 -14.92 5.64 7.27
C PRO A 261 -15.61 4.31 6.93
N GLY A 262 -14.89 3.20 7.08
CA GLY A 262 -15.41 1.84 6.89
C GLY A 262 -15.68 1.44 5.44
N ALA A 263 -15.40 2.31 4.46
CA ALA A 263 -15.72 2.02 3.07
C ALA A 263 -14.88 0.87 2.51
N ILE A 264 -13.58 0.83 2.84
CA ILE A 264 -12.68 -0.25 2.40
C ILE A 264 -13.00 -1.55 3.16
N THR A 265 -13.26 -1.46 4.48
CA THR A 265 -13.73 -2.61 5.26
C THR A 265 -15.04 -3.19 4.71
N TRP A 266 -15.96 -2.32 4.27
CA TRP A 266 -17.20 -2.75 3.65
C TRP A 266 -16.97 -3.47 2.32
N LEU A 267 -16.08 -2.95 1.45
CA LEU A 267 -15.68 -3.63 0.21
C LEU A 267 -15.16 -5.03 0.50
N LYS A 268 -14.17 -5.15 1.41
CA LYS A 268 -13.59 -6.44 1.83
C LYS A 268 -14.64 -7.44 2.29
N ARG A 269 -15.56 -7.01 3.15
CA ARG A 269 -16.62 -7.87 3.68
C ARG A 269 -17.58 -8.34 2.60
N VAL A 270 -17.94 -7.48 1.64
CA VAL A 270 -18.84 -7.87 0.55
C VAL A 270 -18.16 -8.87 -0.39
N THR A 271 -16.87 -8.69 -0.66
CA THR A 271 -16.11 -9.52 -1.60
C THR A 271 -15.43 -10.73 -0.98
N TYR A 272 -15.53 -10.91 0.33
CA TYR A 272 -14.92 -12.05 1.00
C TYR A 272 -15.46 -13.37 0.43
N GLY A 273 -14.55 -14.29 0.07
CA GLY A 273 -14.88 -15.57 -0.56
C GLY A 273 -15.31 -15.48 -2.04
N MET A 274 -15.23 -14.31 -2.68
CA MET A 274 -15.41 -14.19 -4.13
C MET A 274 -14.10 -14.48 -4.86
N ASP A 275 -14.19 -15.17 -6.00
CA ASP A 275 -13.06 -15.42 -6.92
C ASP A 275 -12.79 -14.15 -7.74
N LEU A 276 -12.00 -13.24 -7.16
CA LEU A 276 -11.57 -11.99 -7.78
C LEU A 276 -10.14 -12.12 -8.31
N PRO A 277 -9.81 -11.44 -9.43
CA PRO A 277 -8.46 -11.49 -9.97
C PRO A 277 -7.46 -10.83 -9.01
N ASP A 278 -6.28 -11.42 -8.88
CA ASP A 278 -5.14 -10.77 -8.24
C ASP A 278 -4.77 -9.50 -9.00
N TYR A 279 -4.52 -8.40 -8.27
CA TYR A 279 -4.00 -7.20 -8.89
C TYR A 279 -2.47 -7.32 -9.04
N PRO A 280 -1.91 -7.21 -10.25
CA PRO A 280 -0.47 -7.37 -10.44
C PRO A 280 0.29 -6.30 -9.64
N SER A 281 0.95 -6.73 -8.56
CA SER A 281 1.72 -5.87 -7.66
C SER A 281 3.08 -5.48 -8.24
N ASP A 282 3.56 -6.19 -9.27
CA ASP A 282 4.85 -5.98 -9.92
C ASP A 282 4.69 -5.64 -11.41
N PHE A 283 5.34 -4.54 -11.82
CA PHE A 283 5.40 -3.95 -13.17
C PHE A 283 6.10 -4.85 -14.23
N GLY A 284 6.12 -6.17 -14.06
CA GLY A 284 7.04 -7.08 -14.78
C GLY A 284 6.45 -8.31 -15.47
N SER A 285 5.15 -8.60 -15.38
CA SER A 285 4.63 -9.92 -15.80
C SER A 285 3.52 -9.91 -16.86
N LEU A 286 3.30 -8.83 -17.60
CA LEU A 286 2.30 -8.76 -18.69
C LEU A 286 2.68 -9.55 -19.98
N PHE A 287 3.50 -10.59 -19.87
CA PHE A 287 3.76 -11.53 -20.96
C PHE A 287 3.49 -12.96 -20.46
N ASP A 288 2.22 -13.34 -20.45
CA ASP A 288 1.83 -14.74 -20.41
C ASP A 288 2.02 -15.37 -21.79
N ASP A 289 2.97 -16.30 -21.86
CA ASP A 289 3.02 -17.31 -22.92
C ASP A 289 2.00 -18.40 -22.56
N ASP A 290 0.98 -18.60 -23.40
CA ASP A 290 -0.18 -19.51 -23.27
C ASP A 290 0.14 -21.02 -23.09
N ASP A 291 1.39 -21.43 -22.91
CA ASP A 291 1.81 -22.86 -22.94
C ASP A 291 2.06 -23.50 -21.55
N ASP A 292 1.94 -22.77 -20.43
CA ASP A 292 2.19 -23.29 -19.07
C ASP A 292 1.25 -22.68 -18.01
N PRO A 293 0.04 -23.24 -17.79
CA PRO A 293 -0.97 -22.67 -16.89
C PRO A 293 -0.58 -22.67 -15.40
N LEU A 294 0.51 -23.36 -15.02
CA LEU A 294 1.02 -23.40 -13.64
C LEU A 294 2.39 -22.69 -13.51
N GLY A 295 2.92 -22.11 -14.60
CA GLY A 295 4.21 -21.40 -14.60
C GLY A 295 5.43 -22.24 -14.19
N ARG A 296 5.33 -23.58 -14.15
CA ARG A 296 6.39 -24.49 -13.67
C ARG A 296 7.70 -24.34 -14.46
N ASP A 297 7.64 -24.18 -15.78
CA ASP A 297 8.82 -23.98 -16.61
C ASP A 297 9.42 -22.58 -16.42
N LYS A 298 8.61 -21.57 -16.08
CA LYS A 298 9.11 -20.24 -15.65
C LYS A 298 9.86 -20.37 -14.32
N LEU A 299 9.29 -21.08 -13.33
CA LEU A 299 9.91 -21.32 -12.03
C LEU A 299 11.22 -22.10 -12.13
N VAL A 300 11.28 -23.16 -12.95
CA VAL A 300 12.54 -23.89 -13.22
C VAL A 300 13.60 -22.96 -13.83
N LYS A 301 13.23 -22.09 -14.79
CA LYS A 301 14.17 -21.12 -15.37
C LYS A 301 14.65 -20.08 -14.36
N ARG A 302 13.83 -19.68 -13.39
CA ARG A 302 14.22 -18.80 -12.28
C ARG A 302 15.21 -19.52 -11.36
N ALA A 303 14.87 -20.72 -10.89
CA ALA A 303 15.72 -21.51 -10.02
C ALA A 303 17.09 -21.84 -10.65
N LEU A 304 17.15 -22.07 -11.97
CA LEU A 304 18.42 -22.29 -12.69
C LEU A 304 19.34 -21.05 -12.76
N LYS A 305 18.82 -19.85 -12.50
CA LYS A 305 19.63 -18.61 -12.45
C LYS A 305 20.19 -18.31 -11.07
N LEU A 306 19.70 -19.00 -10.03
CA LEU A 306 20.17 -18.82 -8.67
C LEU A 306 21.55 -19.46 -8.47
N ASP A 307 22.31 -18.90 -7.54
CA ASP A 307 23.59 -19.47 -7.16
C ASP A 307 23.40 -20.80 -6.43
N GLN A 308 24.32 -21.74 -6.68
CA GLN A 308 24.35 -23.03 -6.01
C GLN A 308 24.89 -22.83 -4.58
N SER A 309 24.06 -23.16 -3.58
CA SER A 309 24.46 -23.24 -2.17
C SER A 309 24.95 -24.65 -1.82
N ASP A 310 25.75 -24.73 -0.76
CA ASP A 310 26.21 -25.98 -0.14
C ASP A 310 25.18 -26.53 0.88
N GLU A 311 24.02 -25.89 1.01
CA GLU A 311 22.93 -26.27 1.91
C GLU A 311 22.34 -27.66 1.63
N PHE A 312 21.80 -28.25 2.70
CA PHE A 312 21.04 -29.49 2.70
C PHE A 312 19.61 -29.17 3.12
N TRP A 313 18.65 -29.40 2.22
CA TRP A 313 17.25 -29.13 2.52
C TRP A 313 16.56 -30.43 2.91
N LEU A 314 16.06 -30.46 4.15
CA LEU A 314 15.24 -31.53 4.68
C LEU A 314 13.80 -31.31 4.22
N ILE A 315 13.26 -32.25 3.45
CA ILE A 315 11.92 -32.14 2.86
C ILE A 315 11.02 -33.22 3.47
N LEU A 316 9.92 -32.78 4.07
CA LEU A 316 8.83 -33.62 4.54
C LEU A 316 7.57 -33.26 3.76
N ILE A 317 6.90 -34.27 3.21
CA ILE A 317 5.64 -34.11 2.49
C ILE A 317 4.63 -35.05 3.14
N GLU A 318 3.50 -34.50 3.57
CA GLU A 318 2.45 -35.26 4.23
C GLU A 318 1.17 -35.19 3.40
N PHE A 319 0.59 -36.35 3.16
CA PHE A 319 -0.70 -36.49 2.49
C PHE A 319 -1.71 -36.99 3.50
N SER A 320 -2.83 -36.27 3.61
CA SER A 320 -4.03 -36.74 4.31
C SER A 320 -5.21 -36.78 3.33
N ASP A 321 -6.37 -37.23 3.82
CA ASP A 321 -7.61 -37.22 3.03
C ASP A 321 -8.13 -35.80 2.76
N ASP A 322 -7.73 -34.79 3.56
CA ASP A 322 -8.30 -33.44 3.55
C ASP A 322 -7.28 -32.32 3.22
N HIS A 323 -5.96 -32.56 3.38
CA HIS A 323 -4.91 -31.56 3.14
C HIS A 323 -3.58 -32.20 2.71
N THR A 324 -2.74 -31.40 2.02
CA THR A 324 -1.33 -31.69 1.74
C THR A 324 -0.43 -30.70 2.47
N ALA A 325 0.56 -31.19 3.21
CA ALA A 325 1.55 -30.35 3.87
C ALA A 325 2.94 -30.56 3.27
N VAL A 326 3.63 -29.46 2.95
CA VAL A 326 5.03 -29.45 2.48
C VAL A 326 5.87 -28.63 3.44
N THR A 327 6.86 -29.26 4.06
CA THR A 327 7.81 -28.61 4.97
C THR A 327 9.23 -28.79 4.42
N ILE A 328 9.94 -27.67 4.26
CA ILE A 328 11.34 -27.61 3.84
C ILE A 328 12.14 -26.89 4.91
N LEU A 329 13.19 -27.52 5.43
CA LEU A 329 14.07 -26.96 6.44
C LEU A 329 15.52 -26.97 5.95
N ASP A 330 16.29 -25.92 6.21
CA ASP A 330 17.74 -25.99 6.05
C ASP A 330 18.34 -26.77 7.24
N GLU A 331 19.12 -27.82 6.95
CA GLU A 331 19.72 -28.70 7.95
C GLU A 331 20.75 -27.97 8.83
N GLU A 332 21.52 -27.02 8.29
CA GLU A 332 22.59 -26.37 9.07
C GLU A 332 22.04 -25.28 9.99
N SER A 333 21.11 -24.46 9.49
CA SER A 333 20.50 -23.38 10.28
C SER A 333 19.28 -23.81 11.10
N GLU A 334 18.72 -25.00 10.82
CA GLU A 334 17.47 -25.50 11.37
C GLU A 334 16.27 -24.56 11.15
N ARG A 335 16.35 -23.68 10.14
CA ARG A 335 15.28 -22.71 9.82
C ARG A 335 14.35 -23.21 8.71
N PRO A 336 13.04 -22.90 8.79
CA PRO A 336 12.11 -23.23 7.73
C PRO A 336 12.42 -22.39 6.48
N VAL A 337 12.64 -23.08 5.38
CA VAL A 337 12.74 -22.48 4.04
C VAL A 337 11.32 -22.31 3.46
N CYS A 338 10.43 -23.25 3.77
CA CYS A 338 9.04 -23.24 3.32
C CYS A 338 8.18 -24.11 4.24
N LEU A 339 6.99 -23.63 4.61
CA LEU A 339 5.95 -24.37 5.29
C LEU A 339 4.59 -24.05 4.64
N VAL A 340 4.05 -25.00 3.86
CA VAL A 340 2.73 -24.87 3.23
C VAL A 340 1.83 -25.99 3.71
N ILE A 341 0.62 -25.64 4.13
CA ILE A 341 -0.48 -26.56 4.43
C ILE A 341 -1.67 -26.05 3.62
N ASP A 342 -2.18 -26.86 2.71
CA ASP A 342 -3.24 -26.46 1.78
C ASP A 342 -4.11 -27.67 1.42
N ASP A 343 -5.23 -27.45 0.74
CA ASP A 343 -6.17 -28.51 0.35
C ASP A 343 -5.49 -29.59 -0.52
N THR A 344 -6.16 -30.72 -0.78
CA THR A 344 -5.56 -31.89 -1.46
C THR A 344 -4.98 -31.63 -2.87
N ASP A 345 -5.19 -30.44 -3.46
CA ASP A 345 -4.73 -30.05 -4.80
C ASP A 345 -3.37 -29.29 -4.81
N THR A 346 -2.67 -29.19 -3.68
CA THR A 346 -1.37 -28.50 -3.59
C THR A 346 -0.36 -29.03 -4.62
N ASP A 347 0.16 -28.12 -5.45
CA ASP A 347 1.21 -28.44 -6.41
C ASP A 347 2.59 -28.45 -5.75
N VAL A 348 2.90 -29.54 -5.03
CA VAL A 348 4.19 -29.77 -4.35
C VAL A 348 5.40 -29.44 -5.24
N TYR A 349 5.27 -29.65 -6.56
CA TYR A 349 6.33 -29.36 -7.51
C TYR A 349 6.59 -27.86 -7.66
N ALA A 350 5.53 -27.05 -7.76
CA ALA A 350 5.64 -25.60 -7.82
C ALA A 350 6.13 -25.02 -6.49
N THR A 351 5.61 -25.53 -5.36
CA THR A 351 5.99 -25.10 -4.00
C THR A 351 7.50 -25.23 -3.76
N ILE A 352 8.11 -26.36 -4.10
CA ILE A 352 9.55 -26.57 -3.92
C ILE A 352 10.39 -25.61 -4.80
N LEU A 353 9.92 -25.31 -6.02
CA LEU A 353 10.63 -24.41 -6.92
C LEU A 353 10.50 -22.94 -6.49
N ASP A 354 9.35 -22.56 -5.97
CA ASP A 354 9.11 -21.22 -5.47
C ASP A 354 9.92 -20.96 -4.20
N ALA A 355 10.02 -21.95 -3.30
CA ALA A 355 10.86 -21.90 -2.11
C ALA A 355 12.35 -21.59 -2.39
N MET A 356 12.87 -21.94 -3.57
CA MET A 356 14.23 -21.53 -3.98
C MET A 356 14.34 -20.05 -4.33
N SER A 357 13.30 -19.49 -4.95
CA SER A 357 13.29 -18.12 -5.45
C SER A 357 12.82 -17.11 -4.40
N SER A 358 11.94 -17.55 -3.52
CA SER A 358 11.28 -16.77 -2.47
C SER A 358 11.21 -17.61 -1.17
N PRO A 359 12.35 -17.96 -0.55
CA PRO A 359 12.33 -18.69 0.71
C PRO A 359 11.73 -17.83 1.83
N GLU A 360 11.03 -18.46 2.77
CA GLU A 360 10.51 -17.80 3.98
C GLU A 360 11.63 -17.25 4.86
N THR A 361 12.76 -17.97 4.90
CA THR A 361 13.96 -17.53 5.60
C THR A 361 15.22 -17.87 4.79
N GLY A 362 16.19 -16.95 4.80
CA GLY A 362 17.43 -17.08 4.02
C GLY A 362 17.42 -16.27 2.73
N GLU A 363 18.51 -16.35 1.98
CA GLU A 363 18.63 -15.72 0.66
C GLU A 363 18.21 -16.73 -0.43
N PRO A 364 17.59 -16.27 -1.54
CA PRO A 364 17.22 -17.16 -2.65
C PRO A 364 18.41 -17.96 -3.16
N CYS A 365 18.32 -19.29 -3.07
CA CYS A 365 19.43 -20.18 -3.40
C CYS A 365 18.93 -21.50 -4.00
N ARG A 366 19.83 -22.20 -4.69
CA ARG A 366 19.60 -23.58 -5.11
C ARG A 366 20.42 -24.51 -4.20
N PRO A 367 19.79 -25.40 -3.40
CA PRO A 367 20.51 -26.25 -2.46
C PRO A 367 21.32 -27.34 -3.16
N SER A 368 22.34 -27.86 -2.48
CA SER A 368 23.18 -28.94 -3.02
C SER A 368 22.47 -30.29 -2.98
N THR A 369 21.67 -30.51 -1.94
CA THR A 369 21.08 -31.81 -1.63
C THR A 369 19.68 -31.66 -1.03
N PHE A 370 18.74 -32.46 -1.54
CA PHE A 370 17.47 -32.75 -0.88
C PHE A 370 17.59 -34.00 -0.03
N VAL A 371 17.16 -33.92 1.22
CA VAL A 371 17.09 -35.03 2.16
C VAL A 371 15.62 -35.32 2.43
N VAL A 372 15.17 -36.52 2.06
CA VAL A 372 13.78 -36.97 2.24
C VAL A 372 13.70 -38.17 3.17
N PHE A 373 12.52 -38.43 3.75
CA PHE A 373 12.35 -39.43 4.81
C PHE A 373 11.55 -40.67 4.41
N ASP A 374 10.86 -40.63 3.28
CA ASP A 374 10.10 -41.74 2.73
C ASP A 374 10.26 -41.86 1.19
N GLU A 375 9.78 -42.96 0.62
CA GLU A 375 9.90 -43.22 -0.82
C GLU A 375 8.95 -42.37 -1.67
N GLU A 376 7.84 -41.89 -1.10
CA GLU A 376 6.84 -41.13 -1.83
C GLU A 376 7.33 -39.70 -2.08
N ALA A 377 7.81 -39.03 -1.03
CA ALA A 377 8.50 -37.75 -1.10
C ALA A 377 9.69 -37.81 -2.06
N LYS A 378 10.49 -38.89 -2.00
CA LYS A 378 11.61 -39.10 -2.93
C LYS A 378 11.18 -39.12 -4.39
N ASN A 379 10.10 -39.81 -4.73
CA ASN A 379 9.58 -39.87 -6.10
C ASN A 379 9.07 -38.50 -6.59
N LEU A 380 8.54 -37.68 -5.69
CA LEU A 380 8.04 -36.33 -6.00
C LEU A 380 9.18 -35.32 -6.23
N VAL A 381 10.23 -35.36 -5.41
CA VAL A 381 11.36 -34.40 -5.52
C VAL A 381 12.38 -34.78 -6.59
N SER A 382 12.50 -36.07 -6.94
CA SER A 382 13.53 -36.55 -7.87
C SER A 382 13.49 -35.87 -9.26
N PRO A 383 12.33 -35.65 -9.91
CA PRO A 383 12.28 -34.97 -11.19
C PRO A 383 12.76 -33.50 -11.11
N ILE A 384 12.50 -32.81 -10.00
CA ILE A 384 13.00 -31.44 -9.74
C ILE A 384 14.51 -31.48 -9.61
N ALA A 385 15.01 -32.39 -8.77
CA ALA A 385 16.42 -32.54 -8.47
C ALA A 385 17.26 -32.87 -9.72
N GLU A 386 16.75 -33.73 -10.61
CA GLU A 386 17.40 -34.04 -11.89
C GLU A 386 17.49 -32.82 -12.81
N ARG A 387 16.41 -32.03 -12.92
CA ARG A 387 16.39 -30.82 -13.77
C ARG A 387 17.29 -29.72 -13.24
N LEU A 388 17.43 -29.63 -11.92
CA LEU A 388 18.17 -28.59 -11.22
C LEU A 388 19.57 -29.03 -10.79
N ASN A 389 19.99 -30.26 -11.10
CA ASN A 389 21.29 -30.81 -10.71
C ASN A 389 21.53 -30.76 -9.18
N ILE A 390 20.52 -31.17 -8.42
CA ILE A 390 20.53 -31.29 -6.95
C ILE A 390 20.62 -32.78 -6.60
N ALA A 391 21.40 -33.15 -5.59
CA ALA A 391 21.46 -34.53 -5.12
C ALA A 391 20.21 -34.90 -4.30
N VAL A 392 19.78 -36.17 -4.30
CA VAL A 392 18.69 -36.64 -3.43
C VAL A 392 19.24 -37.73 -2.51
N GLU A 393 19.15 -37.50 -1.21
CA GLU A 393 19.48 -38.44 -0.14
C GLU A 393 18.21 -38.86 0.60
N GLN A 394 18.13 -40.11 1.05
CA GLN A 394 17.01 -40.61 1.84
C GLN A 394 17.51 -41.07 3.21
N ARG A 395 16.91 -40.56 4.28
CA ARG A 395 17.27 -40.87 5.66
C ARG A 395 16.06 -41.42 6.43
N THR A 396 16.31 -42.28 7.41
CA THR A 396 15.26 -42.89 8.23
C THR A 396 15.02 -42.19 9.57
N ASN A 397 15.91 -41.27 9.97
CA ASN A 397 15.77 -40.54 11.23
C ASN A 397 15.30 -39.12 10.93
N VAL A 398 14.06 -38.80 11.30
CA VAL A 398 13.49 -37.46 11.19
C VAL A 398 14.03 -36.61 12.34
N PRO A 399 14.71 -35.47 12.08
CA PRO A 399 15.16 -34.58 13.14
C PRO A 399 14.01 -34.15 14.05
N GLN A 400 14.30 -33.91 15.33
CA GLN A 400 13.28 -33.58 16.34
C GLN A 400 12.44 -32.36 15.95
N ILE A 401 13.04 -31.35 15.32
CA ILE A 401 12.34 -30.16 14.83
C ILE A 401 11.27 -30.53 13.78
N LEU A 402 11.61 -31.39 12.82
CA LEU A 402 10.65 -31.89 11.83
C LEU A 402 9.58 -32.80 12.46
N ALA A 403 9.92 -33.57 13.50
CA ALA A 403 8.95 -34.35 14.24
C ALA A 403 7.96 -33.46 15.05
N MET A 404 8.43 -32.34 15.59
CA MET A 404 7.60 -31.33 16.25
C MET A 404 6.70 -30.61 15.24
N MET A 405 7.22 -30.26 14.05
CA MET A 405 6.43 -29.66 12.97
C MET A 405 5.33 -30.62 12.49
N LYS A 406 5.65 -31.90 12.30
CA LYS A 406 4.70 -32.98 11.99
C LYS A 406 3.58 -33.14 13.02
N GLN A 407 3.86 -32.95 14.30
CA GLN A 407 2.81 -32.95 15.32
C GLN A 407 1.96 -31.68 15.29
N SER A 408 2.56 -30.55 14.93
CA SER A 408 1.85 -29.29 14.80
C SER A 408 0.90 -29.30 13.59
N THR A 409 1.33 -29.86 12.45
CA THR A 409 0.47 -30.08 11.27
C THR A 409 -0.70 -31.02 11.58
N ALA A 410 -0.44 -32.14 12.28
CA ALA A 410 -1.48 -33.08 12.71
C ALA A 410 -2.47 -32.51 13.75
N ALA A 411 -2.07 -31.48 14.51
CA ALA A 411 -2.97 -30.75 15.40
C ALA A 411 -3.85 -29.74 14.62
N ILE A 412 -3.32 -29.14 13.56
CA ILE A 412 -4.06 -28.26 12.63
C ILE A 412 -5.10 -29.07 11.84
N SER A 413 -4.78 -30.31 11.44
CA SER A 413 -5.68 -31.20 10.70
C SER A 413 -6.78 -31.87 11.53
N GLY A 414 -6.76 -31.72 12.85
CA GLY A 414 -7.72 -32.37 13.76
C GLY A 414 -7.49 -33.86 14.01
N ASP A 415 -6.42 -34.46 13.47
CA ASP A 415 -6.11 -35.91 13.61
C ASP A 415 -5.70 -36.32 15.04
N LEU A 416 -5.34 -35.36 15.89
CA LEU A 416 -4.89 -35.58 17.28
C LEU A 416 -5.98 -35.36 18.35
N LEU A 417 -7.26 -35.48 17.99
CA LEU A 417 -8.39 -35.45 18.93
C LEU A 417 -8.42 -36.69 19.84
N LEU A 418 -7.50 -36.80 20.78
CA LEU A 418 -7.72 -37.60 21.98
C LEU A 418 -8.81 -36.92 22.81
N SER A 419 -9.86 -37.67 23.15
CA SER A 419 -10.89 -37.15 24.03
C SER A 419 -10.31 -36.97 25.45
N ILE A 420 -10.84 -36.03 26.25
CA ILE A 420 -10.43 -35.89 27.66
C ILE A 420 -10.55 -37.23 28.41
N ASP A 421 -11.46 -38.11 28.00
CA ASP A 421 -11.65 -39.44 28.60
C ASP A 421 -10.41 -40.34 28.44
N ASP A 422 -9.62 -40.16 27.38
CA ASP A 422 -8.41 -40.95 27.12
C ASP A 422 -7.24 -40.54 28.02
N LEU A 423 -7.20 -39.27 28.45
CA LEU A 423 -6.17 -38.73 29.35
C LEU A 423 -6.19 -39.39 30.73
N GLU A 424 -7.37 -39.79 31.23
CA GLU A 424 -7.49 -40.45 32.54
C GLU A 424 -6.75 -41.80 32.60
N SER A 425 -6.47 -42.40 31.43
CA SER A 425 -5.76 -43.68 31.33
C SER A 425 -4.24 -43.55 31.28
N ILE A 426 -3.72 -42.33 31.07
CA ILE A 426 -2.29 -42.05 30.91
C ILE A 426 -1.60 -42.05 32.29
N PRO A 427 -0.42 -42.68 32.45
CA PRO A 427 0.31 -42.68 33.71
C PRO A 427 0.74 -41.28 34.15
N ILE A 428 0.60 -40.97 35.44
CA ILE A 428 1.09 -39.73 36.05
C ILE A 428 2.52 -39.93 36.54
N ASP A 429 3.44 -39.08 36.08
CA ASP A 429 4.76 -38.90 36.66
C ASP A 429 4.70 -37.84 37.77
N ALA A 430 4.74 -38.29 39.02
CA ALA A 430 4.59 -37.42 40.18
C ALA A 430 5.72 -36.37 40.33
N ASP A 431 6.89 -36.62 39.73
CA ASP A 431 8.05 -35.71 39.82
C ASP A 431 8.08 -34.70 38.66
N ALA A 432 7.30 -34.92 37.59
CA ALA A 432 7.20 -34.03 36.46
C ALA A 432 6.35 -32.80 36.78
N ILE A 433 6.90 -31.62 36.46
CA ILE A 433 6.21 -30.33 36.56
C ILE A 433 6.17 -29.71 35.19
N TRP A 434 4.98 -29.36 34.72
CA TRP A 434 4.78 -28.64 33.46
C TRP A 434 4.36 -27.20 33.74
N VAL A 435 4.61 -26.32 32.78
CA VAL A 435 4.10 -24.96 32.78
C VAL A 435 3.08 -24.89 31.65
N MET A 436 1.86 -24.45 31.94
CA MET A 436 0.82 -24.26 30.94
C MET A 436 0.38 -22.81 30.92
N ASP A 437 0.23 -22.25 29.73
CA ASP A 437 -0.27 -20.90 29.56
C ASP A 437 -1.04 -20.75 28.25
N TRP A 438 -1.96 -19.81 28.20
CA TRP A 438 -2.68 -19.48 26.96
C TRP A 438 -3.02 -17.99 26.91
N ARG A 439 -2.78 -17.40 25.75
CA ARG A 439 -2.97 -15.97 25.50
C ARG A 439 -3.06 -15.72 24.00
N HIS A 440 -3.50 -14.53 23.61
CA HIS A 440 -3.42 -14.10 22.22
C HIS A 440 -1.96 -14.05 21.76
N LEU A 441 -1.70 -14.54 20.54
CA LEU A 441 -0.44 -14.27 19.87
C LEU A 441 -0.38 -12.82 19.42
N SER A 442 0.84 -12.30 19.37
CA SER A 442 1.11 -10.96 18.84
C SER A 442 1.09 -10.95 17.30
N LEU A 443 0.07 -11.58 16.71
CA LEU A 443 -0.12 -11.76 15.27
C LEU A 443 -1.60 -11.62 14.90
N TRP A 444 -1.86 -11.07 13.73
CA TRP A 444 -3.19 -11.05 13.12
C TRP A 444 -3.27 -12.11 12.03
N ILE A 445 -4.31 -12.95 12.07
CA ILE A 445 -4.65 -13.87 10.98
C ILE A 445 -6.10 -13.64 10.52
N PRO A 446 -6.41 -13.82 9.22
CA PRO A 446 -7.78 -13.75 8.76
C PRO A 446 -8.58 -14.93 9.31
N ASP A 447 -9.77 -14.65 9.82
CA ASP A 447 -10.76 -15.67 10.16
C ASP A 447 -11.25 -16.37 8.88
N GLU A 448 -11.34 -17.71 8.87
CA GLU A 448 -11.73 -18.49 7.68
C GLU A 448 -13.20 -18.31 7.27
N GLU A 449 -14.10 -17.98 8.20
CA GLU A 449 -15.53 -17.80 7.89
C GLU A 449 -15.85 -16.37 7.47
N THR A 450 -15.17 -15.39 8.07
CA THR A 450 -15.53 -13.97 7.95
C THR A 450 -14.48 -13.12 7.24
N GLY A 451 -13.23 -13.59 7.16
CA GLY A 451 -12.10 -12.84 6.62
C GLY A 451 -11.62 -11.69 7.48
N GLU A 452 -12.27 -11.46 8.63
CA GLU A 452 -11.90 -10.38 9.52
C GLU A 452 -10.58 -10.74 10.21
N PRO A 453 -9.64 -9.78 10.35
CA PRO A 453 -8.42 -10.03 11.07
C PRO A 453 -8.74 -10.27 12.55
N THR A 454 -8.26 -11.39 13.07
CA THR A 454 -8.46 -11.83 14.44
C THR A 454 -7.13 -12.28 15.03
N GLN A 455 -6.97 -12.11 16.34
CA GLN A 455 -5.82 -12.61 17.06
C GLN A 455 -6.10 -14.03 17.54
N PRO A 456 -5.31 -15.02 17.12
CA PRO A 456 -5.51 -16.37 17.58
C PRO A 456 -5.03 -16.51 19.02
N TRP A 457 -5.66 -17.41 19.75
CA TRP A 457 -5.22 -17.90 21.03
C TRP A 457 -4.21 -19.03 20.84
N MET A 458 -3.05 -18.89 21.45
CA MET A 458 -2.05 -19.94 21.53
C MET A 458 -2.07 -20.55 22.93
N CYS A 459 -2.29 -21.86 23.00
CA CYS A 459 -2.14 -22.67 24.20
C CYS A 459 -0.79 -23.36 24.16
N LEU A 460 -0.01 -23.26 25.23
CA LEU A 460 1.36 -23.75 25.30
C LEU A 460 1.55 -24.59 26.57
N VAL A 461 2.25 -25.71 26.45
CA VAL A 461 2.69 -26.55 27.56
C VAL A 461 4.20 -26.76 27.45
N LEU A 462 4.93 -26.34 28.48
CA LEU A 462 6.38 -26.48 28.58
C LEU A 462 6.77 -27.44 29.71
N ASN A 463 7.90 -28.11 29.56
CA ASN A 463 8.58 -28.76 30.69
C ASN A 463 9.20 -27.69 31.60
N ALA A 464 8.85 -27.65 32.89
CA ALA A 464 9.35 -26.63 33.81
C ALA A 464 10.85 -26.72 34.07
N ALA A 465 11.46 -27.90 33.89
CA ALA A 465 12.87 -28.13 34.20
C ALA A 465 13.82 -27.49 33.17
N ASP A 466 13.52 -27.64 31.89
CA ASP A 466 14.38 -27.24 30.77
C ASP A 466 13.73 -26.26 29.79
N GLY A 467 12.42 -26.01 29.91
CA GLY A 467 11.68 -25.09 29.04
C GLY A 467 11.27 -25.70 27.70
N THR A 468 11.45 -27.01 27.49
CA THR A 468 11.09 -27.68 26.24
C THR A 468 9.59 -27.60 25.98
N ILE A 469 9.18 -27.25 24.76
CA ILE A 469 7.77 -27.27 24.34
C ILE A 469 7.32 -28.74 24.27
N LEU A 470 6.35 -29.10 25.10
CA LEU A 470 5.74 -30.43 25.12
C LEU A 470 4.51 -30.47 24.23
N GLY A 471 3.68 -29.42 24.25
CA GLY A 471 2.50 -29.30 23.41
C GLY A 471 2.16 -27.85 23.13
N GLN A 472 1.57 -27.62 21.96
CA GLN A 472 1.10 -26.31 21.53
C GLN A 472 -0.16 -26.47 20.69
N GLN A 473 -1.05 -25.48 20.75
CA GLN A 473 -2.29 -25.48 19.97
C GLN A 473 -2.72 -24.05 19.67
N LEU A 474 -3.09 -23.79 18.42
CA LEU A 474 -3.67 -22.53 17.97
C LEU A 474 -5.20 -22.65 17.92
N THR A 475 -5.93 -21.64 18.38
CA THR A 475 -7.39 -21.61 18.38
C THR A 475 -7.90 -20.21 18.04
N MET A 476 -9.00 -20.11 17.29
CA MET A 476 -9.59 -18.81 16.90
C MET A 476 -10.53 -18.25 17.98
N THR A 477 -10.99 -19.10 18.88
CA THR A 477 -11.86 -18.75 19.99
C THR A 477 -11.13 -18.89 21.31
N GLN A 478 -11.63 -18.23 22.35
CA GLN A 478 -11.08 -18.37 23.70
C GLN A 478 -11.03 -19.86 24.11
N PRO A 479 -9.88 -20.38 24.58
CA PRO A 479 -9.74 -21.78 24.95
C PRO A 479 -10.74 -22.18 26.05
N ASP A 480 -11.52 -23.21 25.76
CA ASP A 480 -12.44 -23.85 26.70
C ASP A 480 -11.81 -25.11 27.32
N GLU A 481 -12.57 -25.81 28.16
CA GLU A 481 -12.07 -27.01 28.86
C GLU A 481 -11.61 -28.11 27.88
N ASP A 482 -12.32 -28.26 26.76
CA ASP A 482 -12.01 -29.24 25.72
C ASP A 482 -10.71 -28.89 24.98
N SER A 483 -10.53 -27.62 24.61
CA SER A 483 -9.30 -27.13 23.97
C SER A 483 -8.08 -27.27 24.87
N LEU A 484 -8.21 -26.91 26.15
CA LEU A 484 -7.13 -27.05 27.14
C LEU A 484 -6.81 -28.54 27.39
N GLY A 485 -7.82 -29.41 27.40
CA GLY A 485 -7.67 -30.86 27.46
C GLY A 485 -6.91 -31.42 26.27
N ALA A 486 -7.26 -31.01 25.05
CA ALA A 486 -6.57 -31.40 23.83
C ALA A 486 -5.10 -30.97 23.86
N THR A 487 -4.79 -29.76 24.32
CA THR A 487 -3.40 -29.29 24.47
C THR A 487 -2.60 -30.17 25.43
N LEU A 488 -3.19 -30.60 26.56
CA LEU A 488 -2.54 -31.55 27.49
C LEU A 488 -2.37 -32.94 26.87
N ALA A 489 -3.30 -33.39 26.04
CA ALA A 489 -3.19 -34.66 25.33
C ALA A 489 -2.05 -34.65 24.32
N ILE A 490 -1.90 -33.57 23.56
CA ILE A 490 -0.74 -33.34 22.70
C ILE A 490 0.54 -33.38 23.53
N ALA A 491 0.60 -32.62 24.64
CA ALA A 491 1.77 -32.58 25.51
C ALA A 491 2.14 -33.95 26.10
N SER A 492 1.13 -34.74 26.47
CA SER A 492 1.34 -36.10 27.01
C SER A 492 1.92 -37.08 26.00
N ASN A 493 1.79 -36.80 24.70
CA ASN A 493 2.36 -37.60 23.62
C ASN A 493 3.56 -36.91 22.96
N SER A 494 4.20 -35.96 23.64
CA SER A 494 5.35 -35.25 23.12
C SER A 494 6.51 -36.23 22.80
N PRO A 495 7.19 -36.12 21.64
CA PRO A 495 8.34 -36.96 21.28
C PRO A 495 9.54 -36.75 22.22
N SER A 496 9.55 -35.62 22.93
CA SER A 496 10.52 -35.30 23.97
C SER A 496 10.34 -36.16 25.23
N LEU A 497 9.22 -36.87 25.36
CA LEU A 497 8.96 -37.84 26.42
C LEU A 497 9.30 -39.26 25.94
N GLU A 498 9.94 -40.07 26.79
CA GLU A 498 10.27 -41.47 26.44
C GLU A 498 9.02 -42.34 26.24
N THR A 499 7.96 -42.05 26.98
CA THR A 499 6.65 -42.71 26.90
C THR A 499 5.55 -41.70 27.24
N PRO A 500 4.31 -41.89 26.75
CA PRO A 500 3.23 -40.98 27.08
C PRO A 500 2.96 -40.88 28.59
N THR A 501 3.04 -39.68 29.14
CA THR A 501 2.88 -39.42 30.58
C THR A 501 2.18 -38.08 30.85
N LEU A 502 1.52 -37.99 31.99
CA LEU A 502 0.96 -36.75 32.54
C LEU A 502 1.81 -36.25 33.72
N PRO A 503 1.84 -34.94 33.99
CA PRO A 503 2.64 -34.39 35.07
C PRO A 503 1.98 -34.56 36.43
N GLY A 504 2.77 -34.57 37.50
CA GLY A 504 2.30 -34.50 38.87
C GLY A 504 1.79 -33.11 39.25
N GLY A 505 2.31 -32.07 38.56
CA GLY A 505 1.89 -30.68 38.75
C GLY A 505 1.99 -29.81 37.50
N ILE A 506 1.07 -28.85 37.38
CA ILE A 506 1.03 -27.81 36.35
C ILE A 506 1.14 -26.45 37.04
N LEU A 507 2.10 -25.65 36.57
CA LEU A 507 2.25 -24.25 36.90
C LEU A 507 1.54 -23.40 35.84
N VAL A 508 0.82 -22.37 36.27
CA VAL A 508 0.13 -21.43 35.37
C VAL A 508 0.50 -19.99 35.70
N ALA A 509 0.43 -19.10 34.71
CA ALA A 509 0.89 -17.71 34.85
C ALA A 509 -0.02 -16.84 35.74
N SER A 510 -1.28 -17.22 35.96
CA SER A 510 -2.24 -16.40 36.69
C SER A 510 -3.24 -17.22 37.51
N ALA A 511 -3.85 -16.57 38.51
CA ALA A 511 -4.95 -17.15 39.28
C ALA A 511 -6.19 -17.45 38.40
N ASP A 512 -6.42 -16.65 37.36
CA ASP A 512 -7.53 -16.84 36.42
C ASP A 512 -7.31 -18.08 35.55
N HIS A 513 -6.06 -18.31 35.10
CA HIS A 513 -5.67 -19.55 34.44
C HIS A 513 -5.86 -20.75 35.37
N ARG A 514 -5.47 -20.62 36.64
CA ARG A 514 -5.66 -21.69 37.62
C ARG A 514 -7.14 -22.03 37.83
N LEU A 515 -8.02 -21.03 37.87
CA LEU A 515 -9.46 -21.24 38.02
C LEU A 515 -10.06 -21.92 36.79
N SER A 516 -9.61 -21.53 35.59
CA SER A 516 -10.08 -22.09 34.32
C SER A 516 -9.63 -23.54 34.13
N LEU A 517 -8.39 -23.88 34.52
CA LEU A 517 -7.83 -25.23 34.42
C LEU A 517 -8.25 -26.15 35.58
N LYS A 518 -8.88 -25.61 36.62
CA LYS A 518 -9.24 -26.35 37.84
C LYS A 518 -10.16 -27.56 37.58
N PRO A 519 -11.24 -27.45 36.78
CA PRO A 519 -12.13 -28.59 36.52
C PRO A 519 -11.37 -29.78 35.92
N LEU A 520 -10.52 -29.51 34.93
CA LEU A 520 -9.70 -30.49 34.24
C LEU A 520 -8.63 -31.11 35.15
N THR A 521 -7.91 -30.29 35.92
CA THR A 521 -6.85 -30.77 36.84
C THR A 521 -7.39 -31.57 38.02
N ASP A 522 -8.55 -31.19 38.57
CA ASP A 522 -9.24 -31.98 39.60
C ASP A 522 -9.65 -33.36 39.06
N ARG A 523 -10.14 -33.40 37.82
CA ARG A 523 -10.56 -34.63 37.13
C ARG A 523 -9.38 -35.58 36.89
N LEU A 524 -8.26 -35.04 36.40
CA LEU A 524 -7.02 -35.79 36.14
C LEU A 524 -6.16 -36.04 37.38
N ARG A 525 -6.52 -35.44 38.53
CA ARG A 525 -5.78 -35.51 39.82
C ARG A 525 -4.36 -34.95 39.74
N ILE A 526 -4.19 -33.89 38.95
CA ILE A 526 -2.92 -33.18 38.77
C ILE A 526 -2.94 -31.94 39.69
N GLY A 527 -1.82 -31.64 40.35
CA GLY A 527 -1.70 -30.41 41.13
C GLY A 527 -1.67 -29.18 40.22
N CYS A 528 -2.39 -28.10 40.54
CA CYS A 528 -2.32 -26.86 39.76
C CYS A 528 -2.04 -25.66 40.67
N VAL A 529 -0.99 -24.91 40.37
CA VAL A 529 -0.51 -23.78 41.19
C VAL A 529 -0.16 -22.60 40.27
N ASP A 530 -0.58 -21.39 40.65
CA ASP A 530 -0.15 -20.17 39.97
C ASP A 530 1.27 -19.76 40.41
N SER A 531 2.11 -19.37 39.45
CA SER A 531 3.50 -18.95 39.70
C SER A 531 3.91 -17.81 38.77
N ASN A 532 4.47 -16.74 39.34
CA ASN A 532 5.03 -15.63 38.57
C ASN A 532 6.43 -15.93 38.02
N ASP A 533 7.13 -16.93 38.58
CA ASP A 533 8.53 -17.23 38.22
C ASP A 533 8.69 -17.80 36.80
N THR A 534 7.58 -18.14 36.14
CA THR A 534 7.56 -18.69 34.78
C THR A 534 7.23 -17.67 33.70
N ALA A 535 6.84 -16.43 34.07
CA ALA A 535 6.36 -15.42 33.14
C ALA A 535 7.42 -15.03 32.09
N GLU A 536 8.63 -14.64 32.51
CA GLU A 536 9.71 -14.22 31.60
C GLU A 536 10.10 -15.31 30.59
N LYS A 537 10.07 -16.58 31.00
CA LYS A 537 10.38 -17.71 30.10
C LYS A 537 9.28 -17.92 29.07
N LEU A 538 8.02 -17.81 29.50
CA LEU A 538 6.88 -17.93 28.59
C LEU A 538 6.89 -16.78 27.58
N ASP A 539 7.16 -15.54 28.03
CA ASP A 539 7.18 -14.37 27.15
C ASP A 539 8.18 -14.55 25.99
N LEU A 540 9.38 -15.05 26.27
CA LEU A 540 10.38 -15.38 25.24
C LEU A 540 9.88 -16.44 24.26
N VAL A 541 9.23 -17.51 24.75
CA VAL A 541 8.72 -18.57 23.86
C VAL A 541 7.56 -18.07 22.99
N PHE A 542 6.66 -17.24 23.53
CA PHE A 542 5.59 -16.62 22.75
C PHE A 542 6.14 -15.65 21.69
N GLU A 543 7.20 -14.90 22.01
CA GLU A 543 7.89 -14.02 21.06
C GLU A 543 8.55 -14.83 19.92
N ASP A 544 9.30 -15.89 20.27
CA ASP A 544 9.92 -16.80 19.31
C ASP A 544 8.87 -17.47 18.39
N LEU A 545 7.75 -17.94 18.96
CA LEU A 545 6.65 -18.53 18.18
C LEU A 545 5.98 -17.53 17.26
N THR A 546 5.76 -16.29 17.72
CA THR A 546 5.21 -15.22 16.88
C THR A 546 6.14 -14.93 15.69
N GLN A 547 7.45 -14.84 15.96
CA GLN A 547 8.45 -14.62 14.91
C GLN A 547 8.53 -15.81 13.93
N PHE A 548 8.39 -17.03 14.44
CA PHE A 548 8.39 -18.24 13.63
C PHE A 548 7.15 -18.35 12.72
N MET A 549 5.96 -18.01 13.23
CA MET A 549 4.71 -18.12 12.47
C MET A 549 4.54 -17.02 11.40
N ALA A 550 5.24 -15.90 11.54
CA ALA A 550 5.20 -14.81 10.58
C ALA A 550 6.62 -14.32 10.26
N PRO A 551 7.46 -15.16 9.62
CA PRO A 551 8.84 -14.82 9.32
C PRO A 551 8.85 -13.64 8.34
N GLY A 552 9.44 -12.53 8.76
CA GLY A 552 9.48 -11.27 7.98
C GLY A 552 8.34 -10.29 8.26
N ASN A 553 7.24 -10.73 8.89
CA ASN A 553 6.19 -9.83 9.37
C ASN A 553 6.63 -9.23 10.71
N ARG A 554 7.52 -8.22 10.66
CA ARG A 554 7.92 -7.50 11.88
C ARG A 554 6.69 -6.77 12.42
N SER A 555 6.14 -7.24 13.54
CA SER A 555 5.12 -6.50 14.28
C SER A 555 5.60 -5.06 14.45
N MET A 556 4.77 -4.10 14.06
CA MET A 556 5.07 -2.68 14.24
C MET A 556 5.43 -2.41 15.71
N PRO A 557 6.42 -1.55 16.00
CA PRO A 557 6.78 -1.22 17.36
C PRO A 557 5.57 -0.70 18.14
N SER A 558 5.34 -1.26 19.31
CA SER A 558 4.20 -0.88 20.15
C SER A 558 4.36 0.54 20.70
N VAL A 559 3.34 1.37 20.57
CA VAL A 559 3.32 2.73 21.17
C VAL A 559 3.15 2.68 22.69
N THR A 560 2.48 1.66 23.22
CA THR A 560 2.39 1.41 24.66
C THR A 560 3.70 0.88 25.24
N GLY A 561 4.55 0.28 24.40
CA GLY A 561 5.91 -0.18 24.74
C GLY A 561 6.97 0.93 24.80
N ILE A 562 6.66 2.17 24.43
CA ILE A 562 7.63 3.29 24.45
C ILE A 562 8.08 3.56 25.89
N GLU A 563 9.38 3.40 26.16
CA GLU A 563 9.94 3.59 27.49
C GLU A 563 9.66 5.01 28.02
N GLY A 564 8.98 5.08 29.17
CA GLY A 564 8.61 6.34 29.82
C GLY A 564 7.35 7.02 29.28
N ALA A 565 6.70 6.48 28.24
CA ALA A 565 5.40 6.97 27.80
C ALA A 565 4.31 6.61 28.81
N SER A 566 3.53 7.60 29.26
CA SER A 566 2.35 7.36 30.09
C SER A 566 1.15 6.97 29.24
N MET A 567 0.20 6.19 29.78
CA MET A 567 -1.04 5.86 29.06
C MET A 567 -1.83 7.09 28.60
N ASN A 568 -1.76 8.20 29.35
CA ASN A 568 -2.39 9.46 28.93
C ASN A 568 -1.68 10.12 27.74
N LEU A 569 -0.37 9.90 27.56
CA LEU A 569 0.36 10.38 26.38
C LEU A 569 -0.03 9.57 25.15
N VAL A 570 -0.19 8.25 25.30
CA VAL A 570 -0.67 7.37 24.23
C VAL A 570 -2.12 7.72 23.84
N GLU A 571 -2.99 7.96 24.82
CA GLU A 571 -4.36 8.48 24.57
C GLU A 571 -4.33 9.78 23.73
N GLN A 572 -3.47 10.75 24.09
CA GLN A 572 -3.33 12.00 23.33
C GLN A 572 -2.85 11.79 21.89
N PHE A 573 -2.05 10.75 21.63
CA PHE A 573 -1.64 10.35 20.29
C PHE A 573 -2.81 9.80 19.48
N PHE A 574 -3.58 8.86 20.05
CA PHE A 574 -4.78 8.33 19.41
C PHE A 574 -5.80 9.44 19.10
N GLU A 575 -6.02 10.36 20.04
CA GLU A 575 -6.85 11.55 19.82
C GLU A 575 -6.35 12.41 18.66
N ALA A 576 -5.05 12.73 18.65
CA ALA A 576 -4.46 13.56 17.60
C ALA A 576 -4.57 12.90 16.22
N ALA A 577 -4.35 11.59 16.15
CA ALA A 577 -4.45 10.82 14.92
C ALA A 577 -5.91 10.69 14.43
N ALA A 578 -6.86 10.49 15.35
CA ALA A 578 -8.27 10.46 15.02
C ALA A 578 -8.79 11.83 14.54
N ASP A 579 -8.36 12.93 15.18
CA ASP A 579 -8.69 14.29 14.75
C ASP A 579 -8.06 14.62 13.39
N PHE A 580 -6.83 14.18 13.16
CA PHE A 580 -6.17 14.28 11.86
C PHE A 580 -6.99 13.55 10.80
N TYR A 581 -7.39 12.29 11.03
CA TYR A 581 -8.18 11.53 10.06
C TYR A 581 -9.52 12.22 9.75
N ARG A 582 -10.27 12.64 10.77
CA ARG A 582 -11.56 13.33 10.60
C ARG A 582 -11.44 14.64 9.84
N SER A 583 -10.29 15.31 9.94
CA SER A 583 -10.06 16.58 9.26
C SER A 583 -9.93 16.45 7.75
N ARG A 584 -9.51 15.28 7.24
CA ARG A 584 -9.28 15.00 5.82
C ARG A 584 -8.40 16.04 5.10
N ILE A 585 -7.51 16.72 5.84
CA ILE A 585 -6.73 17.84 5.32
C ILE A 585 -5.93 17.48 4.06
N TRP A 586 -5.46 16.23 3.96
CA TRP A 586 -4.71 15.73 2.81
C TRP A 586 -5.49 15.76 1.48
N LEU A 587 -6.83 15.74 1.50
CA LEU A 587 -7.64 15.80 0.27
C LEU A 587 -7.59 17.18 -0.43
N SER A 588 -7.21 18.21 0.32
CA SER A 588 -7.16 19.60 -0.14
C SER A 588 -5.74 20.16 -0.28
N LEU A 589 -4.74 19.39 0.14
CA LEU A 589 -3.34 19.79 0.08
C LEU A 589 -2.74 19.46 -1.28
N ARG A 590 -1.81 20.32 -1.72
CA ARG A 590 -0.92 20.00 -2.84
C ARG A 590 -0.07 18.78 -2.49
N THR A 591 0.29 18.00 -3.49
CA THR A 591 1.17 16.83 -3.34
C THR A 591 2.59 17.23 -2.91
N ASP A 592 3.04 18.43 -3.27
CA ASP A 592 4.36 18.98 -2.93
C ASP A 592 4.34 19.88 -1.67
N ALA A 593 3.24 19.91 -0.91
CA ALA A 593 3.11 20.79 0.25
C ALA A 593 4.01 20.34 1.42
N VAL A 594 4.93 21.22 1.83
CA VAL A 594 5.83 20.98 2.97
C VAL A 594 5.62 22.05 4.04
N THR A 595 5.52 21.62 5.30
CA THR A 595 5.42 22.52 6.46
C THR A 595 6.67 22.41 7.31
N GLU A 596 7.44 23.49 7.43
CA GLU A 596 8.52 23.58 8.43
C GLU A 596 7.90 23.62 9.83
N VAL A 597 8.41 22.80 10.75
CA VAL A 597 7.97 22.65 12.14
C VAL A 597 9.14 22.87 13.08
N ARG A 598 8.93 23.67 14.12
CA ARG A 598 9.92 23.96 15.16
C ARG A 598 9.28 23.90 16.54
N CYS A 599 9.81 23.02 17.41
CA CYS A 599 9.43 22.94 18.82
C CYS A 599 10.68 22.73 19.70
N PRO A 600 11.47 23.79 19.97
CA PRO A 600 12.74 23.67 20.70
C PRO A 600 12.59 23.18 22.14
N GLU A 601 11.36 23.14 22.68
CA GLU A 601 11.03 22.61 24.01
C GLU A 601 11.02 21.08 24.07
N ILE A 602 10.91 20.40 22.92
CA ILE A 602 10.90 18.93 22.80
C ILE A 602 12.12 18.45 22.01
N LEU A 603 12.22 18.88 20.74
CA LEU A 603 13.30 18.54 19.83
C LEU A 603 13.86 19.81 19.19
N HIS A 604 15.18 19.96 19.25
CA HIS A 604 15.88 21.07 18.60
C HIS A 604 15.97 20.84 17.09
N GLY A 605 16.14 21.93 16.34
CA GLY A 605 16.29 21.88 14.88
C GLY A 605 15.06 22.39 14.14
N ARG A 606 15.13 22.31 12.81
CA ARG A 606 14.00 22.49 11.91
C ARG A 606 13.63 21.13 11.38
N TRP A 607 12.35 20.83 11.41
CA TRP A 607 11.80 19.61 10.84
C TRP A 607 10.84 19.98 9.71
N TYR A 608 10.68 19.10 8.74
CA TYR A 608 9.85 19.34 7.56
C TYR A 608 8.78 18.25 7.51
N ALA A 609 7.54 18.66 7.76
CA ALA A 609 6.39 17.81 7.74
C ALA A 609 5.87 17.65 6.31
N VAL A 610 5.70 16.39 5.90
CA VAL A 610 5.02 15.96 4.68
C VAL A 610 3.75 15.22 5.10
N VAL A 611 2.60 15.76 4.70
CA VAL A 611 1.30 15.12 4.90
C VAL A 611 1.08 14.11 3.77
N MET A 612 0.74 12.87 4.14
CA MET A 612 0.49 11.77 3.21
C MET A 612 -1.00 11.46 3.15
N GLY A 613 -1.47 11.03 1.97
CA GLY A 613 -2.86 10.57 1.77
C GLY A 613 -3.51 11.07 0.48
N GLN A 614 -2.86 11.97 -0.26
CA GLN A 614 -3.38 12.60 -1.48
C GLN A 614 -3.77 11.56 -2.54
N MET A 615 -2.98 10.49 -2.68
CA MET A 615 -3.23 9.37 -3.59
C MET A 615 -4.00 8.21 -2.94
N GLY A 616 -4.38 8.34 -1.67
CA GLY A 616 -5.07 7.29 -0.93
C GLY A 616 -4.23 6.04 -0.67
N GLN A 617 -2.91 6.06 -0.86
CA GLN A 617 -2.06 4.89 -0.62
C GLN A 617 -1.69 4.71 0.85
N GLU A 618 -1.26 5.79 1.48
CA GLU A 618 -0.90 5.83 2.89
C GLU A 618 -1.35 7.17 3.45
N ILE A 619 -2.14 7.15 4.53
CA ILE A 619 -2.62 8.35 5.20
C ILE A 619 -1.78 8.55 6.45
N GLY A 620 -1.22 9.75 6.64
CA GLY A 620 -0.36 10.01 7.80
C GLY A 620 0.47 11.27 7.64
N MET A 621 1.55 11.34 8.41
CA MET A 621 2.50 12.44 8.34
C MET A 621 3.90 11.96 8.68
N MET A 622 4.87 12.37 7.87
CA MET A 622 6.30 12.17 8.11
C MET A 622 7.00 13.50 8.37
N LEU A 623 7.95 13.50 9.30
CA LEU A 623 8.80 14.63 9.66
C LEU A 623 10.25 14.26 9.36
N PHE A 624 10.91 15.07 8.54
CA PHE A 624 12.32 14.90 8.19
C PHE A 624 13.16 16.03 8.77
N ASP A 625 14.39 15.75 9.15
CA ASP A 625 15.34 16.75 9.68
C ASP A 625 16.16 17.46 8.58
N ASP A 626 16.14 16.93 7.35
CA ASP A 626 16.84 17.45 6.18
C ASP A 626 15.87 17.84 5.05
N PRO A 627 15.85 19.11 4.59
CA PRO A 627 15.01 19.53 3.47
C PRO A 627 15.41 18.91 2.13
N ASP A 628 16.68 18.54 1.94
CA ASP A 628 17.16 17.95 0.68
C ASP A 628 16.59 16.53 0.51
N VAL A 629 16.36 15.81 1.61
CA VAL A 629 15.67 14.51 1.64
C VAL A 629 14.22 14.65 1.20
N VAL A 630 13.52 15.69 1.69
CA VAL A 630 12.14 15.97 1.28
C VAL A 630 12.07 16.29 -0.21
N HIS A 631 13.00 17.11 -0.71
CA HIS A 631 13.06 17.41 -2.14
C HIS A 631 13.32 16.16 -2.99
N ALA A 632 14.25 15.30 -2.58
CA ALA A 632 14.56 14.04 -3.27
C ALA A 632 13.40 13.03 -3.24
N LEU A 633 12.57 13.04 -2.20
CA LEU A 633 11.36 12.21 -2.10
C LEU A 633 10.23 12.70 -3.04
N MET A 634 10.15 14.00 -3.28
CA MET A 634 9.10 14.63 -4.07
C MET A 634 9.42 14.68 -5.57
N MET A 635 10.69 14.58 -5.96
CA MET A 635 11.12 14.68 -7.35
C MET A 635 11.16 13.32 -8.05
N VAL A 636 10.54 13.25 -9.24
CA VAL A 636 10.73 12.18 -10.23
C VAL A 636 11.91 12.60 -11.11
N GLU A 637 13.14 12.48 -10.62
CA GLU A 637 14.34 12.71 -11.45
C GLU A 637 14.80 11.40 -12.09
N ASP A 638 15.16 11.46 -13.38
CA ASP A 638 15.71 10.35 -14.19
C ASP A 638 17.09 9.83 -13.70
N ASP A 639 17.70 10.45 -12.67
CA ASP A 639 19.03 10.12 -12.15
C ASP A 639 18.94 9.32 -10.84
N ASP A 640 18.57 8.04 -10.98
CA ASP A 640 18.39 7.08 -9.89
C ASP A 640 19.58 7.00 -8.92
N ASP A 641 20.82 7.26 -9.37
CA ASP A 641 22.03 7.18 -8.56
C ASP A 641 22.15 8.35 -7.56
N ALA A 642 21.75 9.57 -7.95
CA ALA A 642 21.74 10.73 -7.06
C ALA A 642 20.63 10.63 -6.02
N ARG A 643 19.44 10.17 -6.44
CA ARG A 643 18.30 9.87 -5.56
C ARG A 643 18.66 8.78 -4.55
N ALA A 644 19.28 7.69 -5.00
CA ALA A 644 19.76 6.62 -4.12
C ALA A 644 20.81 7.12 -3.11
N GLY A 645 21.66 8.08 -3.47
CA GLY A 645 22.64 8.69 -2.57
C GLY A 645 22.02 9.50 -1.43
N THR A 646 21.00 10.31 -1.72
CA THR A 646 20.30 11.16 -0.73
C THR A 646 19.33 10.33 0.13
N VAL A 647 18.62 9.37 -0.47
CA VAL A 647 17.74 8.42 0.26
C VAL A 647 18.56 7.57 1.23
N ARG A 648 19.83 7.26 0.90
CA ARG A 648 20.80 6.62 1.81
C ARG A 648 21.25 7.48 3.00
N GLN A 649 20.67 8.64 3.28
CA GLN A 649 20.90 9.37 4.54
C GLN A 649 19.59 9.78 5.22
N MET A 650 18.48 9.15 4.83
CA MET A 650 17.15 9.50 5.33
C MET A 650 17.02 9.22 6.82
N HIS A 651 16.56 10.24 7.54
CA HIS A 651 16.12 10.16 8.91
C HIS A 651 14.75 10.82 9.01
N GLY A 652 13.74 10.01 9.33
CA GLY A 652 12.36 10.47 9.41
C GLY A 652 11.63 9.84 10.59
N ILE A 653 10.74 10.62 11.21
CA ILE A 653 9.81 10.16 12.25
C ILE A 653 8.40 10.56 11.87
N GLY A 654 7.41 9.77 12.24
CA GLY A 654 6.04 10.09 11.86
C GLY A 654 5.03 9.09 12.35
N PHE A 655 3.88 9.11 11.69
CA PHE A 655 2.83 8.14 11.92
C PHE A 655 2.08 7.85 10.61
N SER A 656 1.52 6.65 10.52
CA SER A 656 0.58 6.25 9.49
C SER A 656 -0.72 5.77 10.13
N LEU A 657 -1.79 5.84 9.35
CA LEU A 657 -3.12 5.33 9.67
C LEU A 657 -3.38 4.12 8.81
N GLN A 658 -3.70 3.00 9.44
CA GLN A 658 -3.91 1.71 8.79
C GLN A 658 -5.09 0.98 9.42
N GLU A 659 -5.38 -0.21 8.90
CA GLU A 659 -6.31 -1.14 9.55
C GLU A 659 -5.74 -1.70 10.86
N GLN A 660 -6.63 -2.16 11.74
CA GLN A 660 -6.28 -2.67 13.07
C GLN A 660 -5.19 -3.76 13.05
N ASN A 661 -5.17 -4.56 11.98
CA ASN A 661 -4.22 -5.66 11.80
C ASN A 661 -2.78 -5.23 11.50
N PHE A 662 -2.55 -3.95 11.23
CA PHE A 662 -1.20 -3.38 11.13
C PHE A 662 -0.68 -2.83 12.46
N CYS A 663 -1.53 -2.77 13.49
CA CYS A 663 -1.13 -2.34 14.83
C CYS A 663 -0.61 -3.48 15.68
N SER A 664 0.29 -3.15 16.61
CA SER A 664 0.71 -4.08 17.64
C SER A 664 -0.51 -4.54 18.46
N PRO A 665 -0.67 -5.85 18.67
CA PRO A 665 -1.70 -6.42 19.53
C PRO A 665 -1.78 -5.79 20.93
N ALA A 666 -0.64 -5.41 21.51
CA ALA A 666 -0.59 -4.72 22.80
C ALA A 666 -1.29 -3.35 22.77
N ASP A 667 -1.11 -2.59 21.68
CA ASP A 667 -1.72 -1.28 21.52
C ASP A 667 -3.23 -1.40 21.28
N VAL A 668 -3.65 -2.43 20.55
CA VAL A 668 -5.07 -2.73 20.32
C VAL A 668 -5.75 -3.12 21.63
N ALA A 669 -5.18 -4.04 22.40
CA ALA A 669 -5.72 -4.44 23.70
C ALA A 669 -5.82 -3.26 24.67
N ALA A 670 -4.78 -2.40 24.72
CA ALA A 670 -4.81 -1.19 25.54
C ALA A 670 -5.88 -0.20 25.04
N CYS A 671 -6.00 0.02 23.74
CA CYS A 671 -7.02 0.88 23.15
C CYS A 671 -8.44 0.41 23.52
N GLU A 672 -8.71 -0.89 23.44
CA GLU A 672 -9.99 -1.48 23.83
C GLU A 672 -10.25 -1.39 25.34
N GLN A 673 -9.22 -1.65 26.16
CA GLN A 673 -9.30 -1.57 27.61
C GLN A 673 -9.60 -0.15 28.10
N PHE A 674 -8.90 0.84 27.55
CA PHE A 674 -8.99 2.24 27.98
C PHE A 674 -10.00 3.07 27.18
N GLY A 675 -10.51 2.54 26.07
CA GLY A 675 -11.50 3.21 25.21
C GLY A 675 -10.93 4.40 24.44
N TRP A 676 -9.69 4.30 23.95
CA TRP A 676 -9.08 5.38 23.16
C TRP A 676 -9.81 5.57 21.83
N PRO A 677 -9.90 6.82 21.31
CA PRO A 677 -10.65 7.08 20.10
C PRO A 677 -9.90 6.62 18.85
N VAL A 678 -10.56 5.81 18.02
CA VAL A 678 -10.16 5.47 16.65
C VAL A 678 -11.21 6.03 15.69
N ALA A 679 -10.79 6.71 14.62
CA ALA A 679 -11.73 7.46 13.77
C ALA A 679 -12.54 6.58 12.81
N ALA A 680 -11.98 5.45 12.38
CA ALA A 680 -12.56 4.50 11.45
C ALA A 680 -11.81 3.15 11.57
N PRO A 681 -12.39 2.01 11.12
CA PRO A 681 -11.70 0.73 11.07
C PRO A 681 -10.35 0.76 10.33
N GLU A 682 -10.19 1.66 9.37
CA GLU A 682 -8.97 1.88 8.58
C GLU A 682 -8.07 3.02 9.10
N ALA A 683 -8.36 3.56 10.29
CA ALA A 683 -7.69 4.74 10.83
C ALA A 683 -7.02 4.48 12.19
N TRP A 684 -6.44 3.30 12.35
CA TRP A 684 -5.62 2.96 13.51
C TRP A 684 -4.21 3.55 13.39
N PRO A 685 -3.71 4.27 14.41
CA PRO A 685 -2.43 4.96 14.30
C PRO A 685 -1.24 4.07 14.65
N ASN A 686 -0.22 4.11 13.81
CA ASN A 686 1.08 3.47 14.02
C ASN A 686 2.19 4.50 13.94
N THR A 687 3.18 4.43 14.83
CA THR A 687 4.37 5.28 14.74
C THR A 687 5.36 4.70 13.73
N MET A 688 6.05 5.59 13.02
CA MET A 688 7.06 5.21 12.05
C MET A 688 8.39 5.88 12.39
N PHE A 689 9.45 5.08 12.31
CA PHE A 689 10.83 5.53 12.29
C PHE A 689 11.46 5.02 11.00
N VAL A 690 12.04 5.92 10.22
CA VAL A 690 12.68 5.59 8.95
C VAL A 690 14.15 5.95 9.05
N SER A 691 14.99 4.92 9.03
CA SER A 691 16.44 5.01 8.83
C SER A 691 16.92 3.77 8.08
N ASN A 692 17.97 3.91 7.27
CA ASN A 692 18.46 2.90 6.32
C ASN A 692 18.65 1.46 6.82
N GLN A 693 18.77 1.24 8.14
CA GLN A 693 19.16 -0.05 8.70
C GLN A 693 18.42 -0.41 9.99
N GLU A 694 17.53 0.46 10.46
CA GLU A 694 16.91 0.32 11.77
C GLU A 694 15.41 0.58 11.67
N PHE A 695 14.65 -0.48 11.95
CA PHE A 695 13.26 -0.35 12.37
C PHE A 695 13.28 -0.38 13.90
N ARG A 696 12.96 0.75 14.53
CA ARG A 696 12.86 0.86 15.98
C ARG A 696 11.61 1.62 16.39
N SER A 697 11.22 1.43 17.64
CA SER A 697 10.24 2.31 18.28
C SER A 697 10.78 3.74 18.35
N LEU A 698 9.87 4.71 18.34
CA LEU A 698 10.21 6.10 18.65
C LEU A 698 10.68 6.22 20.11
N GLU A 699 11.64 7.12 20.33
CA GLU A 699 12.00 7.56 21.68
C GLU A 699 10.89 8.46 22.24
N LEU A 700 10.80 8.56 23.57
CA LEU A 700 9.77 9.38 24.24
C LEU A 700 9.69 10.81 23.69
N ARG A 701 10.85 11.45 23.44
CA ARG A 701 10.87 12.83 22.90
C ARG A 701 10.43 12.92 21.45
N GLU A 702 10.74 11.91 20.64
CA GLU A 702 10.29 11.83 19.25
C GLU A 702 8.77 11.63 19.22
N PHE A 703 8.25 10.75 20.06
CA PHE A 703 6.81 10.53 20.20
C PHE A 703 6.05 11.78 20.65
N GLU A 704 6.53 12.46 21.70
CA GLU A 704 6.00 13.75 22.14
C GLU A 704 6.03 14.80 21.02
N PHE A 705 7.10 14.82 20.22
CA PHE A 705 7.24 15.76 19.11
C PHE A 705 6.29 15.45 17.95
N VAL A 706 6.06 14.17 17.63
CA VAL A 706 5.07 13.75 16.63
C VAL A 706 3.67 14.22 17.05
N ILE A 707 3.25 13.96 18.29
CA ILE A 707 1.95 14.42 18.82
C ILE A 707 1.80 15.94 18.70
N ALA A 708 2.84 16.68 19.11
CA ALA A 708 2.85 18.14 19.03
C ALA A 708 2.72 18.64 17.59
N SER A 709 3.47 18.02 16.68
CA SER A 709 3.57 18.40 15.28
C SER A 709 2.27 18.12 14.53
N VAL A 710 1.61 16.98 14.77
CA VAL A 710 0.33 16.65 14.11
C VAL A 710 -0.72 17.72 14.37
N ARG A 711 -0.92 18.08 15.64
CA ARG A 711 -1.90 19.10 16.03
C ARG A 711 -1.53 20.47 15.47
N ALA A 712 -0.24 20.83 15.47
CA ALA A 712 0.22 22.13 14.99
C ALA A 712 0.12 22.26 13.45
N VAL A 713 0.53 21.22 12.70
CA VAL A 713 0.45 21.18 11.24
C VAL A 713 -1.01 21.20 10.78
N GLN A 714 -1.89 20.44 11.44
CA GLN A 714 -3.33 20.50 11.17
C GLN A 714 -3.90 21.91 11.39
N ALA A 715 -3.60 22.54 12.52
CA ALA A 715 -4.05 23.90 12.82
C ALA A 715 -3.50 24.93 11.81
N HIS A 716 -2.22 24.79 11.43
CA HIS A 716 -1.56 25.62 10.42
C HIS A 716 -2.29 25.56 9.08
N ILE A 717 -2.51 24.35 8.56
CA ILE A 717 -3.18 24.13 7.27
C ILE A 717 -4.61 24.69 7.30
N GLN A 718 -5.35 24.42 8.36
CA GLN A 718 -6.72 24.94 8.52
C GLN A 718 -6.77 26.47 8.65
N SER A 719 -5.71 27.09 9.18
CA SER A 719 -5.63 28.56 9.29
C SER A 719 -5.43 29.27 7.94
N GLY A 720 -4.85 28.57 6.95
CA GLY A 720 -4.44 29.15 5.66
C GLY A 720 -3.31 30.20 5.76
N GLN A 721 -2.62 30.29 6.90
CA GLN A 721 -1.55 31.26 7.14
C GLN A 721 -0.19 30.74 6.65
N ILE A 722 0.72 31.66 6.29
CA ILE A 722 2.11 31.30 5.92
C ILE A 722 2.92 30.90 7.15
N ASP A 723 2.72 31.60 8.27
CA ASP A 723 3.35 31.31 9.56
C ASP A 723 2.22 31.15 10.59
N HIS A 724 2.31 30.12 11.43
CA HIS A 724 1.35 29.86 12.50
C HIS A 724 2.06 29.42 13.78
N SER A 725 1.46 29.71 14.93
CA SER A 725 2.00 29.29 16.23
C SER A 725 0.88 28.65 17.03
N THR A 726 1.11 27.41 17.44
CA THR A 726 0.10 26.57 18.09
C THR A 726 0.58 26.18 19.48
N SER A 727 -0.27 26.41 20.48
CA SER A 727 -0.05 25.94 21.84
C SER A 727 -0.62 24.53 21.97
N VAL A 728 0.24 23.53 22.16
CA VAL A 728 -0.17 22.11 22.18
C VAL A 728 0.09 21.50 23.56
N GLN A 729 -0.89 20.78 24.09
CA GLN A 729 -0.71 19.97 25.29
C GLN A 729 -0.11 18.61 24.89
N VAL A 730 0.99 18.24 25.54
CA VAL A 730 1.70 16.97 25.33
C VAL A 730 2.00 16.38 26.71
N GLY A 731 1.34 15.27 27.04
CA GLY A 731 1.35 14.71 28.39
C GLY A 731 0.86 15.74 29.42
N HIS A 732 1.73 16.11 30.37
CA HIS A 732 1.43 17.08 31.42
C HIS A 732 1.95 18.51 31.14
N ARG A 733 2.58 18.75 29.98
CA ARG A 733 3.15 20.05 29.62
C ARG A 733 2.42 20.67 28.44
N THR A 734 2.49 21.99 28.35
CA THR A 734 2.06 22.75 27.18
C THR A 734 3.30 23.32 26.51
N VAL A 735 3.45 23.05 25.22
CA VAL A 735 4.57 23.52 24.40
C VAL A 735 4.09 24.46 23.31
N GLN A 736 4.95 25.37 22.85
CA GLN A 736 4.70 26.15 21.65
C GLN A 736 5.35 25.49 20.44
N VAL A 737 4.56 25.29 19.39
CA VAL A 737 5.03 24.80 18.10
C VAL A 737 4.88 25.92 17.08
N GLU A 738 5.98 26.27 16.42
CA GLU A 738 6.00 27.21 15.29
C GLU A 738 5.94 26.40 14.00
N THR A 739 5.02 26.76 13.10
CA THR A 739 4.88 26.14 11.78
C THR A 739 4.94 27.19 10.68
N ARG A 740 5.49 26.80 9.55
CA ARG A 740 5.63 27.68 8.39
C ARG A 740 5.48 26.90 7.09
N SER A 741 4.73 27.44 6.14
CA SER A 741 4.69 26.85 4.79
C SER A 741 6.07 27.03 4.14
N ALA A 742 6.75 25.92 3.89
CA ALA A 742 8.00 25.93 3.14
C ALA A 742 7.64 26.08 1.65
N LEU A 743 8.13 27.15 1.01
CA LEU A 743 8.04 27.27 -0.44
C LEU A 743 9.02 26.26 -1.05
N ALA A 744 8.50 25.28 -1.78
CA ALA A 744 9.29 24.40 -2.64
C ALA A 744 9.95 25.21 -3.77
#